data_AF-A0A7X8ZDR6-F1
#
_entry.id   AF-A0A7X8ZDR6-F1
#
_cell.length_a   1.000
_cell.length_b   1.000
_cell.length_c   1.000
_cell.angle_alpha   90.00
_cell.angle_beta   90.00
_cell.angle_gamma   90.00
#
_symmetry.space_group_name_H-M   'P 1'
#
loop_
_entity.id
_entity.type
_entity.pdbx_description
1 polymer ?
#
loop_
_entity_poly.entity_id
_entity_poly.type
_entity_poly.pdbx_seq_one_letter_code
_entity_poly.pdbx_strand_id
1 'polypeptide(L)'
;MNITHLIVGSPEHGVTEYARLLADHTGGSIAKLGDKLAPGPVHVTFTDHLFGPDPDTAVDAVLEMVAGHPFSVSFHDVPQPEEGQARFERRSLAYQRLAAAADLAVTNSRHEASFFNSPITSLPLPLPTAPDLKGQGPEPGTIGILGFIYPGKGHEDIAEIVSLSDVFTVRALGGYSPGHEDMKLHGVEVTGYLPEERLWEEISKIAIPVCAHRHFSASGSLMRWLAAGRRVLISDSDYAREVAQDHPEQIVLVTDWPTALAAAAEDKSFSEPVRHHHHWGWPEAATAWQDLWIDAFGPWLRGNNPPVLTEQTASVSVVIPYYNDINSLREVIRGIEADGFEGELEIIIADDGSTTAPSMTSHLPITVVRQEDQGFRAATARNLGARAASHEALVFLDGDTVPRPGFLHAVSRWVAADQRSVVVGTRLQDGVEPQWLQDGWFKTDDLRLADETSWRFIISSALATSRTLFNQVGGFDDTMIGYGGEDWELGWRLWNAGAIFVHEPEAVADHLEPEWSQREGSEDEKLAEKNAETIALASRITHPMARPAGVVFDQQDIIVHLPPDTPEPVVTAWLNAGDVHISGPTSRLFRADPRVGPGTGRIRIDLDAALLPPEDLPGRVARVEELGGLGILRHNNRDVGRVRAARISSRTPAIIHTQMHSWERPERLERWLAGW
;
A
#
# COMPACT_ATOMS: atom_id res chain seq x y z
N MET A 1 0.54 5.77 -7.16
CA MET A 1 -0.39 4.97 -6.36
C MET A 1 -1.81 5.26 -6.84
N ASN A 2 -2.75 4.33 -6.61
CA ASN A 2 -4.16 4.52 -6.97
C ASN A 2 -4.93 5.35 -5.92
N ILE A 3 -4.42 6.54 -5.57
CA ILE A 3 -5.06 7.47 -4.62
C ILE A 3 -5.08 8.87 -5.25
N THR A 4 -6.22 9.53 -5.12
CA THR A 4 -6.40 10.92 -5.56
C THR A 4 -6.32 11.87 -4.35
N HIS A 5 -5.43 12.85 -4.39
CA HIS A 5 -5.34 13.91 -3.40
C HIS A 5 -6.24 15.06 -3.80
N LEU A 6 -7.28 15.33 -3.00
CA LEU A 6 -8.13 16.51 -3.15
C LEU A 6 -7.46 17.70 -2.46
N ILE A 7 -6.89 18.60 -3.26
CA ILE A 7 -6.13 19.76 -2.78
C ILE A 7 -6.87 21.05 -3.14
N VAL A 8 -7.18 21.84 -2.10
CA VAL A 8 -7.87 23.14 -2.21
C VAL A 8 -7.01 24.22 -1.57
N GLY A 9 -7.16 25.47 -2.03
CA GLY A 9 -6.41 26.63 -1.53
C GLY A 9 -5.25 27.08 -2.40
N SER A 10 -4.61 28.19 -2.00
CA SER A 10 -3.41 28.69 -2.67
C SER A 10 -2.18 27.85 -2.31
N PRO A 11 -1.19 27.69 -3.21
CA PRO A 11 0.04 26.95 -2.91
C PRO A 11 0.85 27.50 -1.72
N GLU A 12 0.60 28.76 -1.33
CA GLU A 12 1.28 29.46 -0.23
C GLU A 12 0.66 29.17 1.14
N HIS A 13 -0.54 28.56 1.19
CA HIS A 13 -1.17 28.18 2.45
C HIS A 13 -0.51 26.91 3.01
N GLY A 14 -0.10 26.92 4.29
CA GLY A 14 0.68 25.81 4.87
C GLY A 14 -0.01 24.44 4.81
N VAL A 15 -1.34 24.39 4.93
CA VAL A 15 -2.11 23.14 4.76
C VAL A 15 -2.11 22.65 3.30
N THR A 16 -2.21 23.57 2.34
CA THR A 16 -2.13 23.24 0.90
C THR A 16 -0.72 22.81 0.51
N GLU A 17 0.31 23.44 1.09
CA GLU A 17 1.72 23.05 0.97
C GLU A 17 1.93 21.62 1.47
N TYR A 18 1.44 21.31 2.68
CA TYR A 18 1.49 19.96 3.26
C TYR A 18 0.81 18.94 2.34
N ALA A 19 -0.41 19.21 1.87
CA ALA A 19 -1.15 18.31 0.98
C ALA A 19 -0.38 17.99 -0.30
N ARG A 20 0.29 19.01 -0.88
CA ARG A 20 1.10 18.87 -2.10
C ARG A 20 2.37 18.07 -1.84
N LEU A 21 3.06 18.32 -0.72
CA LEU A 21 4.26 17.58 -0.33
C LEU A 21 3.92 16.13 -0.03
N LEU A 22 2.80 15.86 0.66
CA LEU A 22 2.33 14.51 0.88
C LEU A 22 2.08 13.79 -0.45
N ALA A 23 1.37 14.42 -1.39
CA ALA A 23 1.14 13.85 -2.72
C ALA A 23 2.43 13.60 -3.52
N ASP A 24 3.42 14.49 -3.40
CA ASP A 24 4.73 14.31 -4.04
C ASP A 24 5.54 13.16 -3.41
N HIS A 25 5.47 12.99 -2.09
CA HIS A 25 6.24 11.99 -1.37
C HIS A 25 5.60 10.59 -1.32
N THR A 26 4.29 10.48 -1.54
CA THR A 26 3.59 9.18 -1.61
C THR A 26 3.32 8.74 -3.04
N GLY A 27 3.23 9.70 -3.96
CA GLY A 27 2.85 9.51 -5.35
C GLY A 27 1.34 9.28 -5.49
N GLY A 28 0.62 10.22 -6.07
CA GLY A 28 -0.81 10.12 -6.33
C GLY A 28 -1.26 11.16 -7.36
N SER A 29 -2.47 11.03 -7.90
CA SER A 29 -3.04 12.09 -8.74
C SER A 29 -3.57 13.22 -7.88
N ILE A 30 -3.47 14.45 -8.35
CA ILE A 30 -4.04 15.62 -7.67
C ILE A 30 -5.34 16.02 -8.38
N ALA A 31 -6.38 16.25 -7.61
CA ALA A 31 -7.64 16.84 -8.05
C ALA A 31 -7.94 18.11 -7.26
N LYS A 32 -8.63 19.06 -7.89
CA LYS A 32 -9.12 20.29 -7.26
C LYS A 32 -10.62 20.21 -7.06
N LEU A 33 -11.16 21.14 -6.26
CA LEU A 33 -12.60 21.27 -6.08
C LEU A 33 -13.29 21.53 -7.44
N GLY A 34 -14.27 20.68 -7.77
CA GLY A 34 -15.02 20.74 -9.03
C GLY A 34 -14.49 19.81 -10.14
N ASP A 35 -13.32 19.20 -9.95
CA ASP A 35 -12.83 18.17 -10.87
C ASP A 35 -13.63 16.87 -10.71
N LYS A 36 -13.78 16.12 -11.80
CA LYS A 36 -14.35 14.77 -11.74
C LYS A 36 -13.29 13.81 -11.19
N LEU A 37 -13.58 13.18 -10.04
CA LEU A 37 -12.68 12.20 -9.44
C LEU A 37 -12.63 10.89 -10.25
N ALA A 38 -11.45 10.29 -10.32
CA ALA A 38 -11.27 8.95 -10.88
C ALA A 38 -11.76 7.89 -9.87
N PRO A 39 -12.30 6.75 -10.33
CA PRO A 39 -12.72 5.67 -9.43
C PRO A 39 -11.59 5.23 -8.49
N GLY A 40 -11.90 5.10 -7.20
CA GLY A 40 -10.95 4.68 -6.18
C GLY A 40 -10.79 5.66 -5.02
N PRO A 41 -9.86 5.38 -4.10
CA PRO A 41 -9.72 6.12 -2.85
C PRO A 41 -9.27 7.57 -3.04
N VAL A 42 -9.79 8.43 -2.17
CA VAL A 42 -9.50 9.86 -2.14
C VAL A 42 -8.85 10.22 -0.79
N HIS A 43 -7.78 11.01 -0.81
CA HIS A 43 -7.23 11.63 0.39
C HIS A 43 -7.56 13.12 0.42
N VAL A 44 -8.10 13.58 1.53
CA VAL A 44 -8.46 14.99 1.76
C VAL A 44 -7.59 15.55 2.87
N THR A 45 -6.84 16.62 2.58
CA THR A 45 -6.19 17.42 3.63
C THR A 45 -7.12 18.57 4.00
N PHE A 46 -7.72 18.50 5.19
CA PHE A 46 -8.86 19.32 5.57
C PHE A 46 -8.52 20.38 6.62
N THR A 47 -8.92 21.62 6.32
CA THR A 47 -9.18 22.69 7.28
C THR A 47 -10.39 23.46 6.75
N ASP A 48 -11.34 23.81 7.61
CA ASP A 48 -12.62 24.40 7.21
C ASP A 48 -12.46 25.67 6.36
N HIS A 49 -11.47 26.50 6.69
CA HIS A 49 -11.16 27.75 5.99
C HIS A 49 -10.85 27.61 4.50
N LEU A 50 -10.44 26.43 4.02
CA LEU A 50 -10.12 26.21 2.61
C LEU A 50 -11.32 25.73 1.79
N PHE A 51 -12.32 25.11 2.42
CA PHE A 51 -13.39 24.39 1.72
C PHE A 51 -14.74 25.13 1.76
N GLY A 52 -14.91 26.11 2.66
CA GLY A 52 -16.17 26.85 2.74
C GLY A 52 -16.09 28.11 3.59
N PRO A 53 -17.14 28.94 3.56
CA PRO A 53 -17.23 30.15 4.38
C PRO A 53 -17.45 29.85 5.88
N ASP A 54 -17.90 28.63 6.20
CA ASP A 54 -18.12 28.14 7.55
C ASP A 54 -17.88 26.61 7.61
N PRO A 55 -17.72 26.04 8.81
CA PRO A 55 -17.33 24.63 8.97
C PRO A 55 -18.34 23.63 8.42
N ASP A 56 -19.64 23.92 8.52
CA ASP A 56 -20.68 22.99 8.07
C ASP A 56 -20.71 22.95 6.54
N THR A 57 -20.68 24.12 5.89
CA THR A 57 -20.60 24.23 4.43
C THR A 57 -19.32 23.59 3.89
N ALA A 58 -18.19 23.75 4.59
CA ALA A 58 -16.91 23.14 4.23
C ALA A 58 -16.97 21.60 4.24
N VAL A 59 -17.58 21.02 5.28
CA VAL A 59 -17.75 19.56 5.39
C VAL A 59 -18.72 19.04 4.32
N ASP A 60 -19.82 19.74 4.07
CA ASP A 60 -20.79 19.32 3.04
C ASP A 60 -20.15 19.32 1.64
N ALA A 61 -19.32 20.31 1.33
CA ALA A 61 -18.58 20.37 0.07
C ALA A 61 -17.62 19.18 -0.10
N VAL A 62 -16.96 18.75 0.97
CA VAL A 62 -16.08 17.56 0.93
C VAL A 62 -16.91 16.29 0.73
N LEU A 63 -17.97 16.09 1.53
CA LEU A 63 -18.81 14.90 1.46
C LEU A 63 -19.50 14.74 0.10
N GLU A 64 -19.92 15.84 -0.52
CA GLU A 64 -20.46 15.82 -1.88
C GLU A 64 -19.40 15.40 -2.91
N MET A 65 -18.17 15.92 -2.78
CA MET A 65 -17.08 15.65 -3.71
C MET A 65 -16.60 14.18 -3.65
N VAL A 66 -16.54 13.60 -2.46
CA VAL A 66 -16.08 12.21 -2.25
C VAL A 66 -17.21 11.18 -2.31
N ALA A 67 -18.45 11.60 -2.59
CA ALA A 67 -19.61 10.71 -2.63
C ALA A 67 -19.38 9.54 -3.61
N GLY A 68 -19.51 8.30 -3.11
CA GLY A 68 -19.27 7.08 -3.90
C GLY A 68 -17.79 6.67 -4.00
N HIS A 69 -16.89 7.35 -3.29
CA HIS A 69 -15.49 6.99 -3.16
C HIS A 69 -15.17 6.64 -1.70
N PRO A 70 -14.38 5.59 -1.45
CA PRO A 70 -13.74 5.46 -0.14
C PRO A 70 -12.77 6.65 0.05
N PHE A 71 -12.67 7.18 1.25
CA PHE A 71 -11.82 8.34 1.48
C PHE A 71 -11.18 8.38 2.86
N SER A 72 -10.00 9.01 2.89
CA SER A 72 -9.28 9.34 4.11
C SER A 72 -9.17 10.84 4.27
N VAL A 73 -9.06 11.31 5.51
CA VAL A 73 -8.92 12.72 5.84
C VAL A 73 -7.78 12.97 6.82
N SER A 74 -6.92 13.95 6.54
CA SER A 74 -5.98 14.54 7.49
C SER A 74 -6.53 15.88 7.99
N PHE A 75 -6.72 16.01 9.31
CA PHE A 75 -7.25 17.22 9.91
C PHE A 75 -6.14 18.20 10.31
N HIS A 76 -6.28 19.44 9.86
CA HIS A 76 -5.45 20.58 10.23
C HIS A 76 -6.31 21.67 10.87
N ASP A 77 -5.67 22.52 11.68
CA ASP A 77 -6.34 23.58 12.46
C ASP A 77 -7.52 23.05 13.28
N VAL A 78 -7.32 21.90 13.93
CA VAL A 78 -8.34 21.22 14.74
C VAL A 78 -8.88 22.20 15.80
N PRO A 79 -10.20 22.37 15.92
CA PRO A 79 -10.78 23.32 16.86
C PRO A 79 -10.40 23.03 18.30
N GLN A 80 -10.12 24.08 19.07
CA GLN A 80 -9.77 23.97 20.49
C GLN A 80 -10.70 24.81 21.39
N PRO A 81 -10.98 24.38 22.65
CA PRO A 81 -11.84 25.12 23.58
C PRO A 81 -11.47 26.59 23.76
N GLU A 82 -10.19 26.91 23.63
CA GLU A 82 -9.60 28.23 23.86
C GLU A 82 -9.87 29.23 22.74
N GLU A 83 -10.41 28.77 21.59
CA GLU A 83 -11.01 29.64 20.58
C GLU A 83 -12.34 30.27 21.03
N GLY A 84 -12.86 29.84 22.20
CA GLY A 84 -14.12 30.25 22.79
C GLY A 84 -15.20 29.16 22.64
N GLN A 85 -15.91 28.87 23.74
CA GLN A 85 -16.83 27.73 23.86
C GLN A 85 -17.80 27.59 22.67
N ALA A 86 -18.48 28.67 22.28
CA ALA A 86 -19.45 28.62 21.18
C ALA A 86 -18.80 28.35 19.81
N ARG A 87 -17.58 28.86 19.58
CA ARG A 87 -16.83 28.63 18.34
C ARG A 87 -16.30 27.21 18.30
N PHE A 88 -15.74 26.74 19.42
CA PHE A 88 -15.27 25.37 19.59
C PHE A 88 -16.41 24.37 19.35
N GLU A 89 -17.52 24.48 20.08
CA GLU A 89 -18.66 23.55 19.95
C GLU A 89 -19.14 23.42 18.50
N ARG A 90 -19.30 24.55 17.79
CA ARG A 90 -19.75 24.55 16.40
C ARG A 90 -18.74 23.90 15.46
N ARG A 91 -17.46 24.28 15.52
CA ARG A 91 -16.43 23.73 14.61
C ARG A 91 -16.17 22.26 14.90
N SER A 92 -16.09 21.87 16.18
CA SER A 92 -15.85 20.49 16.61
C SER A 92 -16.94 19.54 16.11
N LEU A 93 -18.20 19.96 16.09
CA LEU A 93 -19.30 19.14 15.57
C LEU A 93 -19.12 18.83 14.07
N ALA A 94 -18.70 19.82 13.27
CA ALA A 94 -18.44 19.62 11.84
C ALA A 94 -17.24 18.69 11.62
N TYR A 95 -16.13 18.89 12.34
CA TYR A 95 -14.94 18.03 12.24
C TYR A 95 -15.26 16.58 12.64
N GLN A 96 -16.02 16.37 13.72
CA GLN A 96 -16.48 15.04 14.12
C GLN A 96 -17.40 14.40 13.08
N ARG A 97 -18.28 15.18 12.43
CA ARG A 97 -19.12 14.69 11.33
C ARG A 97 -18.30 14.18 10.15
N LEU A 98 -17.26 14.92 9.74
CA LEU A 98 -16.38 14.49 8.66
C LEU A 98 -15.56 13.27 9.04
N ALA A 99 -15.02 13.23 10.27
CA ALA A 99 -14.24 12.10 10.76
C ALA A 99 -15.07 10.80 10.82
N ALA A 100 -16.33 10.89 11.27
CA ALA A 100 -17.23 9.73 11.34
C ALA A 100 -17.67 9.22 9.96
N ALA A 101 -17.57 10.04 8.92
CA ALA A 101 -17.89 9.66 7.55
C ALA A 101 -16.71 9.06 6.78
N ALA A 102 -15.47 9.32 7.22
CA ALA A 102 -14.26 8.86 6.56
C ALA A 102 -13.95 7.39 6.90
N ASP A 103 -13.42 6.64 5.94
CA ASP A 103 -12.89 5.29 6.17
C ASP A 103 -11.59 5.32 6.99
N LEU A 104 -10.86 6.43 6.91
CA LEU A 104 -9.65 6.69 7.70
C LEU A 104 -9.55 8.18 8.07
N ALA A 105 -9.60 8.49 9.36
CA ALA A 105 -9.39 9.83 9.88
C ALA A 105 -8.04 9.93 10.60
N VAL A 106 -7.29 11.01 10.35
CA VAL A 106 -5.97 11.23 10.94
C VAL A 106 -5.83 12.67 11.47
N THR A 107 -5.27 12.82 12.66
CA THR A 107 -4.80 14.10 13.23
C THR A 107 -3.28 14.15 13.25
N ASN A 108 -2.72 15.33 13.53
CA ASN A 108 -1.29 15.55 13.54
C ASN A 108 -0.66 15.44 14.95
N SER A 109 -1.45 15.04 15.96
CA SER A 109 -0.98 14.76 17.33
C SER A 109 -2.02 13.96 18.13
N ARG A 110 -1.58 13.32 19.21
CA ARG A 110 -2.45 12.67 20.21
C ARG A 110 -3.31 13.68 20.95
N HIS A 111 -2.77 14.88 21.22
CA HIS A 111 -3.56 15.98 21.77
C HIS A 111 -4.75 16.33 20.86
N GLU A 112 -4.54 16.51 19.56
CA GLU A 112 -5.64 16.77 18.62
C GLU A 112 -6.63 15.62 18.53
N ALA A 113 -6.13 14.37 18.54
CA ALA A 113 -6.98 13.18 18.52
C ALA A 113 -7.95 13.15 19.70
N SER A 114 -7.55 13.70 20.86
CA SER A 114 -8.38 13.71 22.08
C SER A 114 -9.67 14.55 21.97
N PHE A 115 -9.79 15.41 20.95
CA PHE A 115 -11.00 16.20 20.69
C PHE A 115 -12.05 15.44 19.86
N PHE A 116 -11.75 14.24 19.40
CA PHE A 116 -12.65 13.39 18.62
C PHE A 116 -13.23 12.27 19.49
N ASN A 117 -14.51 11.99 19.29
CA ASN A 117 -15.23 10.92 20.00
C ASN A 117 -15.19 9.58 19.25
N SER A 118 -14.71 9.56 18.00
CA SER A 118 -14.55 8.38 17.15
C SER A 118 -13.08 7.92 17.13
N PRO A 119 -12.81 6.64 16.78
CA PRO A 119 -11.44 6.21 16.52
C PRO A 119 -10.77 7.10 15.48
N ILE A 120 -9.61 7.65 15.83
CA ILE A 120 -8.81 8.52 14.96
C ILE A 120 -7.34 8.23 15.18
N THR A 121 -6.56 8.16 14.10
CA THR A 121 -5.12 7.89 14.16
C THR A 121 -4.35 9.19 14.30
N SER A 122 -3.29 9.22 15.11
CA SER A 122 -2.38 10.37 15.16
C SER A 122 -1.13 10.10 14.35
N LEU A 123 -0.82 10.95 13.38
CA LEU A 123 0.41 10.91 12.60
C LEU A 123 1.09 12.29 12.64
N PRO A 124 2.19 12.47 13.39
CA PRO A 124 2.84 13.77 13.55
C PRO A 124 3.29 14.41 12.24
N LEU A 125 3.29 15.75 12.19
CA LEU A 125 3.86 16.48 11.06
C LEU A 125 5.35 16.12 10.87
N PRO A 126 5.80 15.87 9.62
CA PRO A 126 7.20 15.63 9.36
C PRO A 126 8.04 16.91 9.53
N LEU A 127 9.29 16.73 9.92
CA LEU A 127 10.31 17.75 9.82
C LEU A 127 10.62 18.03 8.33
N PRO A 128 10.51 19.29 7.88
CA PRO A 128 10.92 19.64 6.53
C PRO A 128 12.43 19.48 6.35
N THR A 129 12.89 19.31 5.10
CA THR A 129 14.32 19.24 4.81
C THR A 129 14.96 20.62 4.92
N ALA A 130 15.73 20.86 5.98
CA ALA A 130 16.52 22.07 6.12
C ALA A 130 17.75 22.03 5.19
N PRO A 131 18.09 23.14 4.50
CA PRO A 131 19.32 23.23 3.71
C PRO A 131 20.57 23.24 4.61
N ASP A 132 21.73 22.94 4.03
CA ASP A 132 23.01 23.13 4.73
C ASP A 132 23.30 24.63 4.87
N LEU A 133 23.00 25.16 6.06
CA LEU A 133 23.15 26.57 6.41
C LEU A 133 24.61 26.93 6.64
N LYS A 134 25.40 26.94 5.57
CA LYS A 134 26.78 27.44 5.60
C LYS A 134 26.80 28.97 5.64
N GLY A 135 27.17 29.56 6.78
CA GLY A 135 27.89 30.84 6.73
C GLY A 135 27.51 31.96 7.70
N GLN A 136 26.46 31.89 8.52
CA GLN A 136 26.23 32.89 9.58
C GLN A 136 25.62 32.23 10.81
N GLY A 137 26.34 32.31 11.93
CA GLY A 137 25.84 31.83 13.22
C GLY A 137 24.79 32.77 13.82
N PRO A 138 24.11 32.35 14.90
CA PRO A 138 23.04 33.14 15.50
C PRO A 138 23.52 34.52 15.95
N GLU A 139 22.70 35.54 15.70
CA GLU A 139 22.91 36.92 16.14
C GLU A 139 22.58 37.03 17.65
N PRO A 140 23.55 37.35 18.52
CA PRO A 140 23.32 37.39 19.97
C PRO A 140 22.16 38.32 20.36
N GLY A 141 21.30 37.87 21.27
CA GLY A 141 20.16 38.66 21.75
C GLY A 141 18.93 38.66 20.81
N THR A 142 18.98 37.97 19.68
CA THR A 142 17.84 37.92 18.75
C THR A 142 16.84 36.86 19.16
N ILE A 143 15.61 37.28 19.45
CA ILE A 143 14.45 36.41 19.71
C ILE A 143 13.66 36.26 18.42
N GLY A 144 13.44 35.03 17.98
CA GLY A 144 12.75 34.74 16.73
C GLY A 144 11.36 34.16 16.95
N ILE A 145 10.39 34.72 16.26
CA ILE A 145 9.01 34.22 16.20
C ILE A 145 8.73 33.85 14.75
N LEU A 146 8.13 32.68 14.50
CA LEU A 146 7.86 32.19 13.14
C LEU A 146 6.37 31.97 12.90
N GLY A 147 5.82 32.59 11.84
CA GLY A 147 4.43 32.46 11.42
C GLY A 147 3.66 33.79 11.40
N PHE A 148 2.35 33.72 11.16
CA PHE A 148 1.49 34.90 11.07
C PHE A 148 1.27 35.60 12.42
N ILE A 149 1.25 36.93 12.41
CA ILE A 149 0.98 37.78 13.57
C ILE A 149 -0.53 38.08 13.66
N TYR A 150 -1.14 37.71 14.79
CA TYR A 150 -2.52 38.04 15.14
C TYR A 150 -2.75 37.86 16.67
N PRO A 151 -3.86 38.40 17.24
CA PRO A 151 -4.12 38.34 18.69
C PRO A 151 -4.17 36.90 19.24
N GLY A 152 -3.64 36.71 20.46
CA GLY A 152 -3.65 35.42 21.15
C GLY A 152 -2.48 34.47 20.80
N LYS A 153 -1.61 34.83 19.86
CA LYS A 153 -0.38 34.08 19.55
C LYS A 153 0.76 34.22 20.57
N GLY A 154 0.57 35.03 21.62
CA GLY A 154 1.60 35.32 22.62
C GLY A 154 2.68 36.28 22.12
N HIS A 155 2.57 36.81 20.90
CA HIS A 155 3.55 37.75 20.35
C HIS A 155 3.55 39.09 21.11
N GLU A 156 2.38 39.53 21.58
CA GLU A 156 2.23 40.74 22.41
C GLU A 156 2.95 40.57 23.75
N ASP A 157 2.79 39.42 24.40
CA ASP A 157 3.46 39.09 25.66
C ASP A 157 4.99 39.16 25.49
N ILE A 158 5.53 38.56 24.42
CA ILE A 158 6.97 38.60 24.13
C ILE A 158 7.45 40.01 23.80
N ALA A 159 6.70 40.76 22.99
CA ALA A 159 7.04 42.13 22.65
C ALA A 159 7.05 43.04 23.89
N GLU A 160 6.08 42.88 24.80
CA GLU A 160 6.02 43.61 26.06
C GLU A 160 7.21 43.28 26.96
N ILE A 161 7.52 41.98 27.15
CA ILE A 161 8.66 41.54 27.96
C ILE A 161 9.98 42.12 27.42
N VAL A 162 10.16 42.12 26.10
CA VAL A 162 11.38 42.62 25.46
C VAL A 162 11.44 44.14 25.49
N SER A 163 10.31 44.85 25.43
CA SER A 163 10.29 46.32 25.56
C SER A 163 10.85 46.85 26.89
N LEU A 164 10.97 45.96 27.90
CA LEU A 164 11.54 46.25 29.21
C LEU A 164 13.05 45.96 29.29
N SER A 165 13.69 45.54 28.20
CA SER A 165 15.10 45.13 28.14
C SER A 165 15.81 45.68 26.90
N ASP A 166 16.96 46.33 27.08
CA ASP A 166 17.83 46.78 25.96
C ASP A 166 18.69 45.65 25.36
N VAL A 167 18.55 44.42 25.88
CA VAL A 167 19.42 43.27 25.54
C VAL A 167 18.85 42.46 24.37
N PHE A 168 17.54 42.51 24.15
CA PHE A 168 16.86 41.64 23.19
C PHE A 168 16.31 42.43 22.00
N THR A 169 16.32 41.81 20.82
CA THR A 169 15.58 42.27 19.64
C THR A 169 14.65 41.17 19.18
N VAL A 170 13.36 41.47 18.98
CA VAL A 170 12.39 40.49 18.48
C VAL A 170 12.31 40.60 16.96
N ARG A 171 12.52 39.49 16.26
CA ARG A 171 12.30 39.36 14.82
C ARG A 171 11.17 38.36 14.56
N ALA A 172 10.08 38.85 13.98
CA ALA A 172 8.96 38.06 13.52
C ALA A 172 9.16 37.68 12.05
N LEU A 173 9.49 36.42 11.82
CA LEU A 173 9.63 35.78 10.51
C LEU A 173 8.24 35.45 9.98
N GLY A 174 7.59 36.43 9.35
CA GLY A 174 6.22 36.31 8.86
C GLY A 174 5.53 37.67 8.71
N GLY A 175 4.29 37.64 8.22
CA GLY A 175 3.44 38.83 8.07
C GLY A 175 2.28 38.86 9.08
N TYR A 176 1.53 39.94 9.08
CA TYR A 176 0.24 39.99 9.75
C TYR A 176 -0.76 39.09 9.03
N SER A 177 -1.60 38.39 9.80
CA SER A 177 -2.72 37.63 9.23
C SER A 177 -3.71 38.60 8.56
N PRO A 178 -4.37 38.21 7.44
CA PRO A 178 -5.38 39.06 6.80
C PRO A 178 -6.43 39.57 7.79
N GLY A 179 -6.68 40.89 7.80
CA GLY A 179 -7.62 41.55 8.72
C GLY A 179 -7.01 41.98 10.06
N HIS A 180 -5.71 41.77 10.26
CA HIS A 180 -4.96 42.18 11.46
C HIS A 180 -3.78 43.11 11.14
N GLU A 181 -3.73 43.72 9.96
CA GLU A 181 -2.63 44.58 9.50
C GLU A 181 -2.48 45.87 10.32
N ASP A 182 -3.54 46.30 10.99
CA ASP A 182 -3.53 47.48 11.88
C ASP A 182 -2.83 47.24 13.23
N MET A 183 -2.53 45.97 13.55
CA MET A 183 -1.84 45.61 14.78
C MET A 183 -0.39 46.12 14.77
N LYS A 184 0.02 46.89 15.78
CA LYS A 184 1.40 47.41 15.90
C LYS A 184 2.08 46.82 17.12
N LEU A 185 3.08 45.98 16.89
CA LEU A 185 3.96 45.48 17.93
C LEU A 185 5.18 46.40 18.02
N HIS A 186 5.29 47.13 19.13
CA HIS A 186 6.44 48.01 19.37
C HIS A 186 7.68 47.16 19.66
N GLY A 187 8.82 47.52 19.06
CA GLY A 187 10.10 46.81 19.27
C GLY A 187 10.24 45.47 18.54
N VAL A 188 9.33 45.15 17.61
CA VAL A 188 9.36 43.93 16.80
C VAL A 188 9.69 44.26 15.35
N GLU A 189 10.74 43.63 14.82
CA GLU A 189 11.06 43.64 13.38
C GLU A 189 10.20 42.59 12.67
N VAL A 190 9.30 43.02 11.79
CA VAL A 190 8.43 42.13 11.02
C VAL A 190 8.96 42.01 9.60
N THR A 191 9.32 40.80 9.18
CA THR A 191 9.94 40.57 7.87
C THR A 191 8.92 40.59 6.71
N GLY A 192 7.64 40.34 7.01
CA GLY A 192 6.66 39.97 6.00
C GLY A 192 6.90 38.54 5.49
N TYR A 193 6.23 38.18 4.39
CA TYR A 193 6.43 36.89 3.75
C TYR A 193 7.86 36.75 3.22
N LEU A 194 8.52 35.65 3.58
CA LEU A 194 9.86 35.31 3.12
C LEU A 194 9.80 34.10 2.17
N PRO A 195 10.45 34.14 0.99
CA PRO A 195 10.69 32.94 0.21
C PRO A 195 11.47 31.91 1.01
N GLU A 196 11.26 30.62 0.73
CA GLU A 196 11.79 29.51 1.53
C GLU A 196 13.30 29.57 1.77
N GLU A 197 14.11 29.84 0.75
CA GLU A 197 15.57 29.98 0.90
C GLU A 197 15.96 31.08 1.91
N ARG A 198 15.31 32.25 1.82
CA ARG A 198 15.55 33.37 2.74
C ARG A 198 15.00 33.10 4.14
N LEU A 199 13.92 32.35 4.24
CA LEU A 199 13.37 31.95 5.53
C LEU A 199 14.38 31.10 6.30
N TRP A 200 15.01 30.13 5.64
CA TRP A 200 16.06 29.30 6.24
C TRP A 200 17.28 30.12 6.68
N GLU A 201 17.70 31.10 5.88
CA GLU A 201 18.76 32.06 6.25
C GLU A 201 18.40 32.89 7.49
N GLU A 202 17.16 33.38 7.58
CA GLU A 202 16.74 34.15 8.76
C GLU A 202 16.58 33.28 10.00
N ILE A 203 16.08 32.04 9.85
CA ILE A 203 16.03 31.03 10.92
C ILE A 203 17.43 30.79 11.51
N SER A 204 18.47 30.75 10.69
CA SER A 204 19.85 30.50 11.16
C SER A 204 20.43 31.66 11.99
N LYS A 205 19.90 32.87 11.81
CA LYS A 205 20.33 34.08 12.53
C LYS A 205 19.66 34.22 13.90
N ILE A 206 18.59 33.50 14.19
CA ILE A 206 17.88 33.62 15.46
C ILE A 206 18.64 32.91 16.59
N ALA A 207 19.00 33.65 17.64
CA ALA A 207 19.62 33.08 18.84
C ALA A 207 18.63 32.32 19.73
N ILE A 208 17.44 32.88 19.97
CA ILE A 208 16.42 32.30 20.86
C ILE A 208 15.09 32.17 20.11
N PRO A 209 14.81 31.01 19.49
CA PRO A 209 13.50 30.73 18.90
C PRO A 209 12.41 30.59 19.97
N VAL A 210 11.25 31.17 19.70
CA VAL A 210 10.12 31.22 20.62
C VAL A 210 8.81 30.80 19.93
N CYS A 211 8.07 29.93 20.60
CA CYS A 211 6.67 29.61 20.31
C CYS A 211 5.82 29.96 21.54
N ALA A 212 5.49 31.25 21.69
CA ALA A 212 4.77 31.78 22.85
C ALA A 212 3.26 31.56 22.82
N HIS A 213 2.74 30.93 21.77
CA HIS A 213 1.32 30.68 21.65
C HIS A 213 0.85 29.77 22.76
N ARG A 214 -0.07 30.28 23.59
CA ARG A 214 -0.62 29.54 24.73
C ARG A 214 -1.47 28.33 24.31
N HIS A 215 -1.95 28.31 23.06
CA HIS A 215 -2.89 27.32 22.51
C HIS A 215 -2.35 26.80 21.16
N PHE A 216 -1.22 26.10 21.24
CA PHE A 216 -0.43 25.68 20.09
C PHE A 216 -0.78 24.23 19.71
N SER A 217 -1.08 23.95 18.45
CA SER A 217 -1.18 22.59 17.92
C SER A 217 -0.52 22.46 16.57
N ALA A 218 -0.04 21.25 16.28
CA ALA A 218 0.50 20.76 15.00
C ALA A 218 0.98 21.86 14.05
N SER A 219 2.13 22.46 14.38
CA SER A 219 2.58 23.68 13.73
C SER A 219 3.75 23.45 12.80
N GLY A 220 3.57 23.81 11.53
CA GLY A 220 4.66 23.87 10.56
C GLY A 220 5.78 24.86 10.93
N SER A 221 5.50 25.87 11.77
CA SER A 221 6.53 26.77 12.29
C SER A 221 7.45 26.07 13.28
N LEU A 222 6.90 25.28 14.22
CA LEU A 222 7.73 24.53 15.17
C LEU A 222 8.58 23.49 14.43
N MET A 223 7.99 22.76 13.48
CA MET A 223 8.72 21.77 12.70
C MET A 223 9.89 22.38 11.93
N ARG A 224 9.77 23.61 11.41
CA ARG A 224 10.87 24.32 10.76
C ARG A 224 12.00 24.69 11.73
N TRP A 225 11.69 25.11 12.94
CA TRP A 225 12.72 25.34 13.97
C TRP A 225 13.47 24.06 14.34
N LEU A 226 12.72 22.98 14.55
CA LEU A 226 13.28 21.67 14.89
C LEU A 226 14.14 21.11 13.76
N ALA A 227 13.69 21.23 12.51
CA ALA A 227 14.43 20.84 11.31
C ALA A 227 15.75 21.60 11.14
N ALA A 228 15.80 22.89 11.51
CA ALA A 228 17.03 23.67 11.56
C ALA A 228 17.94 23.34 12.77
N GLY A 229 17.60 22.30 13.54
CA GLY A 229 18.36 21.87 14.72
C GLY A 229 18.28 22.84 15.88
N ARG A 230 17.33 23.79 15.90
CA ARG A 230 17.28 24.82 16.94
C ARG A 230 16.67 24.28 18.23
N ARG A 231 17.11 24.80 19.36
CA ARG A 231 16.36 24.71 20.63
C ARG A 231 15.30 25.79 20.66
N VAL A 232 14.12 25.48 21.15
CA VAL A 232 12.93 26.33 21.08
C VAL A 232 12.31 26.44 22.46
N LEU A 233 12.09 27.68 22.90
CA LEU A 233 11.26 27.98 24.07
C LEU A 233 9.79 27.92 23.64
N ILE A 234 8.96 27.08 24.28
CA ILE A 234 7.55 26.91 23.93
C ILE A 234 6.66 26.99 25.16
N SER A 235 5.49 27.62 25.04
CA SER A 235 4.49 27.63 26.11
C SER A 235 4.13 26.19 26.53
N ASP A 236 4.13 25.92 27.84
CA ASP A 236 3.73 24.61 28.36
C ASP A 236 2.25 24.33 28.07
N SER A 237 2.00 23.28 27.29
CA SER A 237 0.68 22.83 26.83
C SER A 237 0.73 21.32 26.56
N ASP A 238 -0.42 20.67 26.42
CA ASP A 238 -0.47 19.23 26.19
C ASP A 238 0.21 18.82 24.87
N TYR A 239 -0.01 19.58 23.79
CA TYR A 239 0.73 19.38 22.54
C TYR A 239 2.24 19.66 22.68
N ALA A 240 2.64 20.72 23.38
CA ALA A 240 4.06 21.01 23.59
C ALA A 240 4.77 19.89 24.38
N ARG A 241 4.11 19.32 25.39
CA ARG A 241 4.61 18.15 26.15
C ARG A 241 4.71 16.91 25.27
N GLU A 242 3.76 16.70 24.36
CA GLU A 242 3.82 15.62 23.37
C GLU A 242 5.06 15.77 22.47
N VAL A 243 5.27 16.94 21.87
CA VAL A 243 6.45 17.18 21.01
C VAL A 243 7.76 17.12 21.81
N ALA A 244 7.76 17.53 23.08
CA ALA A 244 8.92 17.43 23.96
C ALA A 244 9.34 15.99 24.26
N GLN A 245 8.41 15.02 24.21
CA GLN A 245 8.74 13.60 24.35
C GLN A 245 9.57 13.10 23.17
N ASP A 246 9.24 13.57 21.96
CA ASP A 246 9.91 13.19 20.72
C ASP A 246 11.20 14.00 20.46
N HIS A 247 11.26 15.23 20.98
CA HIS A 247 12.38 16.18 20.80
C HIS A 247 12.90 16.76 22.13
N PRO A 248 13.32 15.93 23.10
CA PRO A 248 13.65 16.38 24.46
C PRO A 248 14.87 17.31 24.54
N GLU A 249 15.78 17.24 23.57
CA GLU A 249 16.99 18.09 23.53
C GLU A 249 16.75 19.46 22.87
N GLN A 250 15.62 19.62 22.17
CA GLN A 250 15.28 20.81 21.41
C GLN A 250 14.12 21.59 22.02
N ILE A 251 13.23 20.96 22.79
CA ILE A 251 12.07 21.61 23.37
C ILE A 251 12.33 22.01 24.83
N VAL A 252 12.11 23.29 25.14
CA VAL A 252 12.10 23.80 26.52
C VAL A 252 10.71 24.36 26.82
N LEU A 253 9.98 23.69 27.72
CA LEU A 253 8.65 24.09 28.15
C LEU A 253 8.73 25.32 29.08
N VAL A 254 7.88 26.31 28.82
CA VAL A 254 7.89 27.61 29.48
C VAL A 254 6.56 27.89 30.15
N THR A 255 6.61 28.15 31.45
CA THR A 255 5.50 28.71 32.25
C THR A 255 5.77 30.15 32.70
N ASP A 256 7.05 30.57 32.74
CA ASP A 256 7.51 31.91 33.11
C ASP A 256 8.49 32.46 32.05
N TRP A 257 7.97 33.31 31.17
CA TRP A 257 8.68 33.81 29.99
C TRP A 257 9.91 34.68 30.30
N PRO A 258 9.85 35.69 31.19
CA PRO A 258 11.03 36.48 31.56
C PRO A 258 12.20 35.61 32.06
N THR A 259 11.92 34.66 32.95
CA THR A 259 12.94 33.76 33.51
C THR A 259 13.54 32.84 32.43
N ALA A 260 12.69 32.26 31.58
CA ALA A 260 13.15 31.37 30.50
C ALA A 260 14.02 32.10 29.46
N LEU A 261 13.64 33.32 29.07
CA LEU A 261 14.41 34.14 28.14
C LEU A 261 15.77 34.52 28.71
N ALA A 262 15.83 34.91 29.99
CA ALA A 262 17.10 35.22 30.66
C ALA A 262 18.02 33.99 30.72
N ALA A 263 17.49 32.82 31.11
CA ALA A 263 18.25 31.59 31.16
C ALA A 263 18.79 31.16 29.79
N ALA A 264 17.97 31.26 28.73
CA ALA A 264 18.38 30.94 27.36
C ALA A 264 19.46 31.91 26.83
N ALA A 265 19.43 33.17 27.25
CA ALA A 265 20.46 34.15 26.86
C ALA A 265 21.81 33.93 27.56
N GLU A 266 21.80 33.40 28.79
CA GLU A 266 23.01 33.07 29.55
C GLU A 266 23.65 31.75 29.08
N ASP A 267 22.85 30.79 28.62
CA ASP A 267 23.32 29.52 28.07
C ASP A 267 23.84 29.67 26.64
N LYS A 268 25.16 29.77 26.50
CA LYS A 268 25.84 29.84 25.20
C LYS A 268 25.53 28.66 24.28
N SER A 269 25.23 27.50 24.84
CA SER A 269 24.89 26.31 24.05
C SER A 269 23.48 26.37 23.48
N PHE A 270 22.57 27.19 24.03
CA PHE A 270 21.18 27.27 23.58
C PHE A 270 21.06 27.60 22.09
N SER A 271 21.95 28.50 21.63
CA SER A 271 21.99 28.94 20.24
C SER A 271 22.72 27.97 19.30
N GLU A 272 23.37 26.92 19.82
CA GLU A 272 24.07 25.93 19.02
C GLU A 272 23.09 24.91 18.41
N PRO A 273 23.21 24.55 17.11
CA PRO A 273 22.36 23.53 16.51
C PRO A 273 22.56 22.16 17.17
N VAL A 274 21.46 21.51 17.56
CA VAL A 274 21.41 20.11 17.98
C VAL A 274 21.55 19.23 16.73
N ARG A 275 22.56 18.37 16.69
CA ARG A 275 22.79 17.43 15.57
C ARG A 275 22.16 16.08 15.88
N HIS A 276 21.15 15.68 15.12
CA HIS A 276 20.58 14.34 15.20
C HIS A 276 20.79 13.55 13.91
N HIS A 277 20.77 12.23 14.05
CA HIS A 277 20.99 11.28 12.95
C HIS A 277 19.69 10.64 12.44
N HIS A 278 18.58 10.82 13.13
CA HIS A 278 17.28 10.25 12.76
C HIS A 278 16.22 11.36 12.83
N HIS A 279 15.52 11.59 11.73
CA HIS A 279 14.51 12.63 11.62
C HIS A 279 13.19 11.97 11.20
N TRP A 280 12.10 12.27 11.90
CA TRP A 280 10.75 12.02 11.40
C TRP A 280 10.50 13.00 10.25
N GLY A 281 10.97 12.66 9.05
CA GLY A 281 10.90 13.50 7.86
C GLY A 281 9.79 13.07 6.90
N TRP A 282 9.77 13.69 5.73
CA TRP A 282 8.82 13.32 4.67
C TRP A 282 8.90 11.85 4.23
N PRO A 283 10.08 11.21 4.11
CA PRO A 283 10.16 9.78 3.81
C PRO A 283 9.40 8.91 4.81
N GLU A 284 9.58 9.16 6.11
CA GLU A 284 8.96 8.42 7.20
C GLU A 284 7.44 8.67 7.24
N ALA A 285 7.02 9.94 7.17
CA ALA A 285 5.60 10.30 7.17
C ALA A 285 4.85 9.76 5.94
N ALA A 286 5.47 9.80 4.75
CA ALA A 286 4.88 9.26 3.54
C ALA A 286 4.75 7.73 3.59
N THR A 287 5.76 7.05 4.14
CA THR A 287 5.71 5.59 4.37
C THR A 287 4.57 5.24 5.32
N ALA A 288 4.44 5.96 6.44
CA ALA A 288 3.37 5.74 7.41
C ALA A 288 1.97 6.02 6.82
N TRP A 289 1.82 7.05 6.00
CA TRP A 289 0.58 7.31 5.26
C TRP A 289 0.22 6.17 4.31
N GLN A 290 1.20 5.69 3.55
CA GLN A 290 1.03 4.53 2.68
C GLN A 290 0.59 3.29 3.45
N ASP A 291 1.16 3.04 4.63
CA ASP A 291 0.79 1.90 5.47
C ASP A 291 -0.67 2.00 5.92
N LEU A 292 -1.09 3.17 6.41
CA LEU A 292 -2.49 3.42 6.77
C LEU A 292 -3.45 3.25 5.59
N TRP A 293 -3.03 3.63 4.38
CA TRP A 293 -3.84 3.43 3.18
C TRP A 293 -3.84 1.98 2.68
N ILE A 294 -2.77 1.22 2.86
CA ILE A 294 -2.76 -0.22 2.58
C ILE A 294 -3.77 -0.92 3.49
N ASP A 295 -3.81 -0.55 4.76
CA ASP A 295 -4.78 -1.11 5.71
C ASP A 295 -6.22 -0.72 5.38
N ALA A 296 -6.47 0.56 5.10
CA ALA A 296 -7.83 1.07 4.84
C ALA A 296 -8.35 0.72 3.43
N PHE A 297 -7.46 0.72 2.43
CA PHE A 297 -7.83 0.67 1.00
C PHE A 297 -7.14 -0.44 0.22
N GLY A 298 -6.52 -1.42 0.88
CA GLY A 298 -5.76 -2.52 0.27
C GLY A 298 -6.40 -3.15 -0.99
N PRO A 299 -7.69 -3.51 -1.00
CA PRO A 299 -8.38 -4.04 -2.18
C PRO A 299 -8.30 -3.12 -3.41
N TRP A 300 -8.46 -1.81 -3.19
CA TRP A 300 -8.37 -0.80 -4.25
C TRP A 300 -6.95 -0.60 -4.74
N LEU A 301 -5.97 -0.65 -3.84
CA LEU A 301 -4.56 -0.49 -4.18
C LEU A 301 -4.04 -1.71 -4.92
N ARG A 302 -4.33 -2.93 -4.47
CA ARG A 302 -3.92 -4.19 -5.12
C ARG A 302 -4.74 -4.53 -6.39
N GLY A 303 -5.80 -3.78 -6.65
CA GLY A 303 -6.72 -4.02 -7.77
C GLY A 303 -7.58 -5.27 -7.61
N ASN A 304 -7.70 -5.81 -6.39
CA ASN A 304 -8.60 -6.89 -6.03
C ASN A 304 -9.89 -6.30 -5.45
N ASN A 305 -10.59 -5.48 -6.23
CA ASN A 305 -11.83 -4.85 -5.80
C ASN A 305 -13.02 -5.58 -6.45
N PRO A 306 -13.77 -6.41 -5.71
CA PRO A 306 -14.89 -7.15 -6.25
C PRO A 306 -15.93 -6.21 -6.88
N PRO A 307 -16.48 -6.54 -8.07
CA PRO A 307 -17.50 -5.72 -8.70
C PRO A 307 -18.80 -5.75 -7.88
N VAL A 308 -19.62 -4.70 -8.04
CA VAL A 308 -20.99 -4.73 -7.52
C VAL A 308 -21.80 -5.72 -8.33
N LEU A 309 -22.35 -6.73 -7.67
CA LEU A 309 -23.16 -7.76 -8.33
C LEU A 309 -24.52 -7.23 -8.79
N THR A 310 -25.02 -7.83 -9.87
CA THR A 310 -26.40 -7.69 -10.34
C THR A 310 -27.02 -9.08 -10.46
N GLU A 311 -28.28 -9.20 -10.83
CA GLU A 311 -28.93 -10.49 -11.10
C GLU A 311 -28.54 -11.09 -12.47
N GLN A 312 -27.74 -10.38 -13.27
CA GLN A 312 -27.28 -10.87 -14.55
C GLN A 312 -26.25 -11.99 -14.37
N THR A 313 -26.43 -13.08 -15.11
CA THR A 313 -25.52 -14.24 -15.14
C THR A 313 -24.81 -14.34 -16.49
N ALA A 314 -23.61 -14.90 -16.49
CA ALA A 314 -22.87 -15.28 -17.70
C ALA A 314 -23.36 -16.65 -18.18
N SER A 315 -23.25 -16.96 -19.48
CA SER A 315 -23.44 -18.33 -19.95
C SER A 315 -22.34 -19.25 -19.41
N VAL A 316 -22.67 -20.51 -19.12
CA VAL A 316 -21.81 -21.41 -18.34
C VAL A 316 -21.45 -22.69 -19.11
N SER A 317 -20.16 -23.00 -19.16
CA SER A 317 -19.66 -24.33 -19.53
C SER A 317 -19.06 -25.00 -18.30
N VAL A 318 -19.70 -26.06 -17.82
CA VAL A 318 -19.19 -26.86 -16.69
C VAL A 318 -18.19 -27.89 -17.23
N VAL A 319 -16.94 -27.83 -16.79
CA VAL A 319 -15.85 -28.73 -17.20
C VAL A 319 -15.54 -29.70 -16.07
N ILE A 320 -15.72 -30.99 -16.33
CA ILE A 320 -15.57 -32.06 -15.34
C ILE A 320 -14.45 -33.01 -15.78
N PRO A 321 -13.27 -33.02 -15.14
CA PRO A 321 -12.28 -34.07 -15.36
C PRO A 321 -12.85 -35.41 -14.86
N TYR A 322 -12.66 -36.47 -15.65
CA TYR A 322 -13.25 -37.78 -15.39
C TYR A 322 -12.22 -38.90 -15.58
N TYR A 323 -12.18 -39.82 -14.61
CA TYR A 323 -11.41 -41.06 -14.71
C TYR A 323 -12.13 -42.23 -14.01
N ASN A 324 -12.64 -43.19 -14.79
CA ASN A 324 -13.21 -44.49 -14.38
C ASN A 324 -14.36 -44.51 -13.34
N ASP A 325 -14.74 -43.42 -12.67
CA ASP A 325 -15.82 -43.39 -11.67
C ASP A 325 -17.14 -42.82 -12.21
N ILE A 326 -17.87 -43.67 -12.92
CA ILE A 326 -19.17 -43.31 -13.50
C ILE A 326 -20.25 -43.04 -12.44
N ASN A 327 -20.09 -43.50 -11.20
CA ASN A 327 -21.11 -43.31 -10.16
C ASN A 327 -21.02 -41.91 -9.57
N SER A 328 -19.83 -41.45 -9.22
CA SER A 328 -19.63 -40.09 -8.75
C SER A 328 -20.00 -39.07 -9.84
N LEU A 329 -19.61 -39.31 -11.10
CA LEU A 329 -20.00 -38.47 -12.23
C LEU A 329 -21.53 -38.34 -12.38
N ARG A 330 -22.29 -39.41 -12.10
CA ARG A 330 -23.76 -39.35 -12.13
C ARG A 330 -24.33 -38.42 -11.08
N GLU A 331 -23.77 -38.43 -9.87
CA GLU A 331 -24.22 -37.54 -8.81
C GLU A 331 -23.86 -36.08 -9.13
N VAL A 332 -22.66 -35.82 -9.68
CA VAL A 332 -22.28 -34.47 -10.14
C VAL A 332 -23.23 -33.95 -11.21
N ILE A 333 -23.53 -34.75 -12.25
CA ILE A 333 -24.49 -34.36 -13.29
C ILE A 333 -25.87 -34.11 -12.69
N ARG A 334 -26.34 -34.95 -11.77
CA ARG A 334 -27.63 -34.70 -11.08
C ARG A 334 -27.63 -33.41 -10.27
N GLY A 335 -26.52 -33.07 -9.62
CA GLY A 335 -26.35 -31.79 -8.92
C GLY A 335 -26.49 -30.62 -9.88
N ILE A 336 -25.79 -30.67 -11.02
CA ILE A 336 -25.86 -29.63 -12.08
C ILE A 336 -27.29 -29.51 -12.62
N GLU A 337 -27.95 -30.65 -12.88
CA GLU A 337 -29.34 -30.71 -13.35
C GLU A 337 -30.34 -30.16 -12.34
N ALA A 338 -30.05 -30.29 -11.04
CA ALA A 338 -30.87 -29.78 -9.94
C ALA A 338 -30.48 -28.36 -9.51
N ASP A 339 -29.44 -27.76 -10.11
CA ASP A 339 -28.90 -26.46 -9.72
C ASP A 339 -29.97 -25.36 -9.76
N GLY A 340 -30.83 -25.39 -10.79
CA GLY A 340 -31.85 -24.38 -11.04
C GLY A 340 -31.37 -23.18 -11.86
N PHE A 341 -30.18 -23.26 -12.45
CA PHE A 341 -29.64 -22.21 -13.32
C PHE A 341 -30.55 -21.92 -14.53
N GLU A 342 -30.93 -20.65 -14.71
CA GLU A 342 -31.86 -20.22 -15.78
C GLU A 342 -31.16 -19.78 -17.08
N GLY A 343 -29.81 -19.70 -17.09
CA GLY A 343 -29.03 -19.25 -18.24
C GLY A 343 -28.63 -20.35 -19.23
N GLU A 344 -27.87 -19.99 -20.27
CA GLU A 344 -27.30 -20.97 -21.21
C GLU A 344 -26.23 -21.83 -20.50
N LEU A 345 -26.41 -23.14 -20.56
CA LEU A 345 -25.60 -24.12 -19.82
C LEU A 345 -25.24 -25.30 -20.70
N GLU A 346 -23.98 -25.71 -20.65
CA GLU A 346 -23.50 -27.00 -21.19
C GLU A 346 -22.57 -27.70 -20.21
N ILE A 347 -22.46 -29.02 -20.36
CA ILE A 347 -21.58 -29.87 -19.56
C ILE A 347 -20.54 -30.49 -20.50
N ILE A 348 -19.28 -30.45 -20.08
CA ILE A 348 -18.14 -30.97 -20.82
C ILE A 348 -17.40 -31.95 -19.92
N ILE A 349 -17.49 -33.23 -20.26
CA ILE A 349 -16.80 -34.30 -19.55
C ILE A 349 -15.46 -34.50 -20.24
N ALA A 350 -14.37 -34.24 -19.52
CA ALA A 350 -13.01 -34.41 -19.99
C ALA A 350 -12.42 -35.72 -19.47
N ASP A 351 -12.51 -36.77 -20.28
CA ASP A 351 -12.04 -38.11 -19.95
C ASP A 351 -10.52 -38.23 -20.06
N ASP A 352 -9.85 -38.43 -18.92
CA ASP A 352 -8.40 -38.60 -18.77
C ASP A 352 -7.95 -40.05 -19.07
N GLY A 353 -8.46 -40.62 -20.17
CA GLY A 353 -8.05 -41.95 -20.63
C GLY A 353 -8.73 -43.13 -19.95
N SER A 354 -9.94 -42.99 -19.41
CA SER A 354 -10.68 -44.09 -18.75
C SER A 354 -10.78 -45.35 -19.61
N THR A 355 -10.85 -46.54 -18.99
CA THR A 355 -10.93 -47.82 -19.73
C THR A 355 -12.11 -47.85 -20.70
N THR A 356 -13.23 -47.25 -20.31
CA THR A 356 -14.40 -47.04 -21.16
C THR A 356 -14.80 -45.58 -21.07
N ALA A 357 -15.05 -44.94 -22.21
CA ALA A 357 -15.54 -43.57 -22.24
C ALA A 357 -16.86 -43.45 -21.46
N PRO A 358 -17.07 -42.37 -20.70
CA PRO A 358 -18.31 -42.19 -19.97
C PRO A 358 -19.47 -42.08 -20.96
N SER A 359 -20.54 -42.84 -20.70
CA SER A 359 -21.79 -42.77 -21.46
C SER A 359 -22.90 -42.36 -20.51
N MET A 360 -23.44 -41.17 -20.73
CA MET A 360 -24.38 -40.50 -19.84
C MET A 360 -25.51 -39.86 -20.64
N THR A 361 -26.69 -39.85 -20.03
CA THR A 361 -27.86 -39.12 -20.52
C THR A 361 -28.16 -37.96 -19.58
N SER A 362 -28.36 -36.77 -20.13
CA SER A 362 -28.82 -35.59 -19.40
C SER A 362 -29.84 -34.83 -20.25
N HIS A 363 -30.66 -34.02 -19.62
CA HIS A 363 -31.51 -33.06 -20.32
C HIS A 363 -30.74 -31.79 -20.75
N LEU A 364 -29.52 -31.62 -20.24
CA LEU A 364 -28.58 -30.56 -20.63
C LEU A 364 -27.67 -31.04 -21.78
N PRO A 365 -27.14 -30.11 -22.61
CA PRO A 365 -26.14 -30.45 -23.61
C PRO A 365 -24.87 -31.04 -22.94
N ILE A 366 -24.51 -32.26 -23.33
CA ILE A 366 -23.27 -32.93 -22.89
C ILE A 366 -22.34 -33.11 -24.08
N THR A 367 -21.09 -32.69 -23.90
CA THR A 367 -19.96 -33.04 -24.78
C THR A 367 -18.95 -33.89 -24.01
N VAL A 368 -18.52 -35.01 -24.58
CA VAL A 368 -17.43 -35.81 -24.03
C VAL A 368 -16.19 -35.61 -24.90
N VAL A 369 -15.12 -35.10 -24.30
CA VAL A 369 -13.79 -35.03 -24.91
C VAL A 369 -12.84 -35.97 -24.18
N ARG A 370 -11.88 -36.54 -24.91
CA ARG A 370 -11.05 -37.62 -24.39
C ARG A 370 -9.61 -37.48 -24.82
N GLN A 371 -8.70 -37.82 -23.93
CA GLN A 371 -7.28 -38.04 -24.20
C GLN A 371 -6.87 -39.50 -24.02
N GLU A 372 -5.65 -39.84 -24.45
CA GLU A 372 -5.05 -41.14 -24.19
C GLU A 372 -4.73 -41.30 -22.69
N ASP A 373 -4.72 -42.54 -22.18
CA ASP A 373 -4.22 -42.83 -20.83
C ASP A 373 -2.69 -42.74 -20.83
N GLN A 374 -2.13 -41.77 -20.11
CA GLN A 374 -0.69 -41.70 -19.82
C GLN A 374 -0.48 -41.41 -18.33
N GLY A 375 -1.33 -42.01 -17.48
CA GLY A 375 -1.38 -41.72 -16.04
C GLY A 375 -2.18 -40.46 -15.71
N PHE A 376 -2.05 -40.01 -14.46
CA PHE A 376 -2.82 -38.89 -13.91
C PHE A 376 -2.41 -37.56 -14.57
N ARG A 377 -3.29 -37.02 -15.42
CA ARG A 377 -3.07 -35.79 -16.20
C ARG A 377 -4.30 -34.87 -16.17
N ALA A 378 -4.83 -34.62 -14.97
CA ALA A 378 -6.02 -33.78 -14.77
C ALA A 378 -5.88 -32.37 -15.36
N ALA A 379 -4.70 -31.74 -15.26
CA ALA A 379 -4.43 -30.44 -15.90
C ALA A 379 -4.67 -30.49 -17.42
N THR A 380 -4.15 -31.51 -18.10
CA THR A 380 -4.36 -31.72 -19.54
C THR A 380 -5.83 -31.97 -19.86
N ALA A 381 -6.53 -32.77 -19.05
CA ALA A 381 -7.95 -33.07 -19.23
C ALA A 381 -8.83 -31.82 -19.04
N ARG A 382 -8.62 -31.05 -17.95
CA ARG A 382 -9.31 -29.77 -17.72
C ARG A 382 -9.10 -28.79 -18.88
N ASN A 383 -7.87 -28.68 -19.38
CA ASN A 383 -7.57 -27.87 -20.57
C ASN A 383 -8.28 -28.38 -21.83
N LEU A 384 -8.39 -29.70 -22.01
CA LEU A 384 -9.12 -30.29 -23.13
C LEU A 384 -10.61 -29.94 -23.08
N GLY A 385 -11.22 -30.03 -21.90
CA GLY A 385 -12.60 -29.61 -21.68
C GLY A 385 -12.80 -28.11 -21.91
N ALA A 386 -11.94 -27.27 -21.33
CA ALA A 386 -11.98 -25.82 -21.50
C ALA A 386 -11.85 -25.39 -22.98
N ARG A 387 -11.06 -26.10 -23.80
CA ARG A 387 -10.96 -25.84 -25.25
C ARG A 387 -12.23 -26.20 -26.02
N ALA A 388 -13.01 -27.16 -25.53
CA ALA A 388 -14.29 -27.54 -26.13
C ALA A 388 -15.44 -26.62 -25.69
N ALA A 389 -15.23 -25.79 -24.66
CA ALA A 389 -16.24 -24.91 -24.09
C ALA A 389 -16.61 -23.74 -25.00
N SER A 390 -17.91 -23.50 -25.12
CA SER A 390 -18.50 -22.49 -25.99
C SER A 390 -18.95 -21.21 -25.26
N HIS A 391 -19.20 -21.28 -23.95
CA HIS A 391 -19.75 -20.17 -23.16
C HIS A 391 -18.69 -19.24 -22.55
N GLU A 392 -19.17 -18.17 -21.91
CA GLU A 392 -18.34 -17.11 -21.32
C GLU A 392 -17.65 -17.54 -20.03
N ALA A 393 -18.38 -18.17 -19.11
CA ALA A 393 -17.86 -18.68 -17.85
C ALA A 393 -17.45 -20.15 -17.99
N LEU A 394 -16.23 -20.47 -17.55
CA LEU A 394 -15.76 -21.82 -17.32
C LEU A 394 -15.96 -22.12 -15.83
N VAL A 395 -16.69 -23.18 -15.52
CA VAL A 395 -16.87 -23.68 -14.15
C VAL A 395 -16.25 -25.07 -14.07
N PHE A 396 -15.20 -25.22 -13.28
CA PHE A 396 -14.53 -26.50 -13.04
C PHE A 396 -15.13 -27.14 -11.78
N LEU A 397 -15.55 -28.40 -11.92
CA LEU A 397 -16.00 -29.27 -10.84
C LEU A 397 -15.29 -30.61 -11.00
N ASP A 398 -14.73 -31.15 -9.92
CA ASP A 398 -14.15 -32.49 -9.99
C ASP A 398 -15.24 -33.55 -10.20
N GLY A 399 -14.86 -34.73 -10.72
CA GLY A 399 -15.78 -35.83 -11.03
C GLY A 399 -16.55 -36.41 -9.84
N ASP A 400 -16.24 -35.95 -8.63
CA ASP A 400 -16.80 -36.30 -7.33
C ASP A 400 -17.27 -35.08 -6.52
N THR A 401 -17.36 -33.89 -7.14
CA THR A 401 -17.80 -32.67 -6.48
C THR A 401 -19.19 -32.26 -6.96
N VAL A 402 -20.20 -32.48 -6.13
CA VAL A 402 -21.62 -32.29 -6.47
C VAL A 402 -22.04 -30.87 -6.09
N PRO A 403 -22.41 -30.00 -7.06
CA PRO A 403 -22.87 -28.66 -6.74
C PRO A 403 -24.28 -28.72 -6.12
N ARG A 404 -24.53 -27.86 -5.13
CA ARG A 404 -25.87 -27.66 -4.55
C ARG A 404 -26.70 -26.68 -5.38
N PRO A 405 -28.04 -26.67 -5.23
CA PRO A 405 -28.90 -25.69 -5.90
C PRO A 405 -28.43 -24.25 -5.70
N GLY A 406 -28.35 -23.49 -6.80
CA GLY A 406 -27.91 -22.10 -6.84
C GLY A 406 -26.40 -21.90 -7.03
N PHE A 407 -25.58 -22.95 -7.04
CA PHE A 407 -24.12 -22.85 -7.21
C PHE A 407 -23.74 -22.11 -8.49
N LEU A 408 -24.28 -22.54 -9.64
CA LEU A 408 -23.94 -21.96 -10.94
C LEU A 408 -24.43 -20.53 -11.07
N HIS A 409 -25.61 -20.24 -10.50
CA HIS A 409 -26.12 -18.88 -10.42
C HIS A 409 -25.17 -17.97 -9.63
N ALA A 410 -24.76 -18.38 -8.42
CA ALA A 410 -23.89 -17.59 -7.56
C ALA A 410 -22.54 -17.26 -8.23
N VAL A 411 -21.83 -18.26 -8.77
CA VAL A 411 -20.51 -18.03 -9.37
C VAL A 411 -20.57 -17.27 -10.70
N SER A 412 -21.61 -17.46 -11.52
CA SER A 412 -21.69 -16.85 -12.86
C SER A 412 -21.97 -15.34 -12.83
N ARG A 413 -22.59 -14.83 -11.76
CA ARG A 413 -22.83 -13.39 -11.56
C ARG A 413 -21.53 -12.58 -11.47
N TRP A 414 -20.52 -13.13 -10.80
CA TRP A 414 -19.21 -12.50 -10.67
C TRP A 414 -18.49 -12.37 -12.01
N VAL A 415 -18.55 -13.42 -12.84
CA VAL A 415 -17.95 -13.42 -14.19
C VAL A 415 -18.70 -12.44 -15.11
N ALA A 416 -20.03 -12.36 -15.00
CA ALA A 416 -20.83 -11.40 -15.76
C ALA A 416 -20.54 -9.95 -15.35
N ALA A 417 -20.28 -9.70 -14.06
CA ALA A 417 -20.00 -8.37 -13.54
C ALA A 417 -18.58 -7.89 -13.90
N ASP A 418 -17.58 -8.78 -13.86
CA ASP A 418 -16.21 -8.50 -14.31
C ASP A 418 -15.53 -9.78 -14.81
N GLN A 419 -15.07 -9.79 -16.06
CA GLN A 419 -14.38 -10.94 -16.66
C GLN A 419 -13.04 -11.28 -15.97
N ARG A 420 -12.53 -10.40 -15.11
CA ARG A 420 -11.33 -10.66 -14.28
C ARG A 420 -11.63 -11.52 -13.06
N SER A 421 -12.90 -11.75 -12.72
CA SER A 421 -13.29 -12.54 -11.56
C SER A 421 -12.84 -13.99 -11.67
N VAL A 422 -12.24 -14.49 -10.59
CA VAL A 422 -11.91 -15.89 -10.35
C VAL A 422 -12.57 -16.24 -9.02
N VAL A 423 -13.59 -17.07 -9.10
CA VAL A 423 -14.49 -17.36 -7.98
C VAL A 423 -14.23 -18.77 -7.50
N VAL A 424 -14.08 -18.94 -6.19
CA VAL A 424 -14.01 -20.24 -5.53
C VAL A 424 -15.28 -20.42 -4.70
N GLY A 425 -15.96 -21.54 -4.87
CA GLY A 425 -17.11 -21.92 -4.05
C GLY A 425 -16.72 -22.62 -2.75
N THR A 426 -17.65 -22.66 -1.80
CA THR A 426 -17.52 -23.45 -0.56
C THR A 426 -17.52 -24.93 -0.88
N ARG A 427 -16.43 -25.63 -0.53
CA ARG A 427 -16.29 -27.08 -0.73
C ARG A 427 -16.45 -27.82 0.59
N LEU A 428 -17.54 -28.57 0.72
CA LEU A 428 -17.84 -29.37 1.90
C LEU A 428 -17.39 -30.83 1.70
N GLN A 429 -16.87 -31.44 2.75
CA GLN A 429 -16.72 -32.88 2.85
C GLN A 429 -17.45 -33.35 4.11
N ASP A 430 -18.34 -34.33 3.98
CA ASP A 430 -19.21 -34.80 5.08
C ASP A 430 -19.96 -33.64 5.78
N GLY A 431 -20.34 -32.61 5.00
CA GLY A 431 -21.04 -31.42 5.48
C GLY A 431 -20.17 -30.38 6.19
N VAL A 432 -18.84 -30.55 6.19
CA VAL A 432 -17.88 -29.64 6.85
C VAL A 432 -16.84 -29.16 5.84
N GLU A 433 -16.57 -27.86 5.82
CA GLU A 433 -15.48 -27.30 5.02
C GLU A 433 -14.12 -27.52 5.72
N PRO A 434 -13.03 -27.81 5.00
CA PRO A 434 -11.69 -27.91 5.58
C PRO A 434 -11.31 -26.65 6.41
N GLN A 435 -10.77 -26.86 7.61
CA GLN A 435 -10.48 -25.76 8.55
C GLN A 435 -9.55 -24.69 7.98
N TRP A 436 -8.56 -25.08 7.16
CA TRP A 436 -7.61 -24.15 6.58
C TRP A 436 -8.26 -23.21 5.54
N LEU A 437 -9.34 -23.63 4.88
CA LEU A 437 -10.15 -22.78 4.01
C LEU A 437 -10.97 -21.81 4.86
N GLN A 438 -11.67 -22.29 5.88
CA GLN A 438 -12.43 -21.42 6.81
C GLN A 438 -11.54 -20.34 7.45
N ASP A 439 -10.34 -20.70 7.90
CA ASP A 439 -9.36 -19.76 8.43
C ASP A 439 -8.90 -18.75 7.37
N GLY A 440 -8.77 -19.20 6.12
CA GLY A 440 -8.44 -18.36 4.96
C GLY A 440 -9.54 -17.35 4.65
N TRP A 441 -10.79 -17.81 4.54
CA TRP A 441 -11.99 -17.00 4.31
C TRP A 441 -12.15 -15.94 5.39
N PHE A 442 -12.00 -16.31 6.67
CA PHE A 442 -12.07 -15.36 7.77
C PHE A 442 -10.96 -14.30 7.71
N LYS A 443 -9.70 -14.72 7.48
CA LYS A 443 -8.55 -13.78 7.44
C LYS A 443 -8.59 -12.83 6.24
N THR A 444 -9.11 -13.30 5.12
CA THR A 444 -9.13 -12.55 3.86
C THR A 444 -10.47 -11.88 3.59
N ASP A 445 -11.45 -12.02 4.49
CA ASP A 445 -12.83 -11.56 4.31
C ASP A 445 -13.39 -12.06 2.97
N ASP A 446 -13.48 -13.38 2.83
CA ASP A 446 -13.92 -14.07 1.60
C ASP A 446 -13.12 -13.64 0.35
N LEU A 447 -11.79 -13.55 0.50
CA LEU A 447 -10.85 -13.05 -0.51
C LEU A 447 -11.04 -11.58 -0.93
N ARG A 448 -11.93 -10.81 -0.29
CA ARG A 448 -12.01 -9.36 -0.53
C ARG A 448 -10.69 -8.66 -0.24
N LEU A 449 -9.97 -9.09 0.80
CA LEU A 449 -8.65 -8.58 1.19
C LEU A 449 -7.48 -9.35 0.56
N ALA A 450 -7.71 -10.15 -0.50
CA ALA A 450 -6.68 -10.98 -1.11
C ALA A 450 -5.38 -10.21 -1.47
N ASP A 451 -4.28 -10.96 -1.38
CA ASP A 451 -2.90 -10.53 -1.55
C ASP A 451 -2.11 -11.50 -2.46
N GLU A 452 -0.81 -11.25 -2.62
CA GLU A 452 0.10 -12.06 -3.43
C GLU A 452 0.33 -13.48 -2.90
N THR A 453 -0.26 -13.85 -1.76
CA THR A 453 -0.23 -15.20 -1.19
C THR A 453 -1.55 -15.95 -1.40
N SER A 454 -2.60 -15.26 -1.82
CA SER A 454 -3.98 -15.75 -1.86
C SER A 454 -4.26 -16.72 -3.02
N TRP A 455 -3.32 -16.87 -3.96
CA TRP A 455 -3.37 -17.91 -4.99
C TRP A 455 -3.48 -19.34 -4.43
N ARG A 456 -3.07 -19.55 -3.17
CA ARG A 456 -3.20 -20.84 -2.44
C ARG A 456 -4.64 -21.24 -2.16
N PHE A 457 -5.59 -20.31 -2.27
CA PHE A 457 -7.01 -20.57 -2.06
C PHE A 457 -7.75 -20.89 -3.36
N ILE A 458 -7.08 -20.81 -4.51
CA ILE A 458 -7.65 -21.21 -5.79
C ILE A 458 -7.63 -22.74 -5.86
N ILE A 459 -8.82 -23.33 -5.76
CA ILE A 459 -9.02 -24.79 -5.79
C ILE A 459 -9.92 -25.17 -6.96
N SER A 460 -9.43 -26.04 -7.84
CA SER A 460 -10.10 -26.32 -9.13
C SER A 460 -11.36 -27.20 -9.02
N SER A 461 -11.65 -27.75 -7.85
CA SER A 461 -12.83 -28.57 -7.57
C SER A 461 -14.15 -27.80 -7.49
N ALA A 462 -14.08 -26.47 -7.31
CA ALA A 462 -15.23 -25.57 -7.26
C ALA A 462 -14.86 -24.16 -7.77
N LEU A 463 -14.26 -24.10 -8.96
CA LEU A 463 -13.67 -22.88 -9.52
C LEU A 463 -14.49 -22.32 -10.68
N ALA A 464 -14.77 -21.03 -10.69
CA ALA A 464 -15.30 -20.34 -11.88
C ALA A 464 -14.37 -19.22 -12.34
N THR A 465 -14.20 -19.08 -13.65
CA THR A 465 -13.47 -17.95 -14.25
C THR A 465 -13.98 -17.66 -15.65
N SER A 466 -13.69 -16.47 -16.20
CA SER A 466 -14.00 -16.22 -17.60
C SER A 466 -13.08 -17.03 -18.52
N ARG A 467 -13.64 -17.51 -19.63
CA ARG A 467 -12.87 -18.16 -20.70
C ARG A 467 -11.79 -17.22 -21.26
N THR A 468 -12.06 -15.91 -21.31
CA THR A 468 -11.10 -14.90 -21.76
C THR A 468 -9.86 -14.87 -20.87
N LEU A 469 -10.04 -14.75 -19.56
CA LEU A 469 -8.93 -14.70 -18.59
C LEU A 469 -8.18 -16.03 -18.54
N PHE A 470 -8.88 -17.16 -18.54
CA PHE A 470 -8.28 -18.49 -18.58
C PHE A 470 -7.38 -18.68 -19.81
N ASN A 471 -7.86 -18.26 -20.99
CA ASN A 471 -7.07 -18.31 -22.23
C ASN A 471 -5.89 -17.34 -22.21
N GLN A 472 -6.04 -16.15 -21.61
CA GLN A 472 -4.97 -15.16 -21.49
C GLN A 472 -3.77 -15.72 -20.72
N VAL A 473 -4.01 -16.50 -19.66
CA VAL A 473 -2.92 -17.12 -18.88
C VAL A 473 -2.45 -18.46 -19.45
N GLY A 474 -3.14 -19.02 -20.44
CA GLY A 474 -2.77 -20.28 -21.11
C GLY A 474 -3.38 -21.54 -20.50
N GLY A 475 -4.37 -21.42 -19.61
CA GLY A 475 -5.01 -22.54 -18.91
C GLY A 475 -4.12 -23.17 -17.82
N PHE A 476 -4.40 -24.41 -17.41
CA PHE A 476 -3.54 -25.15 -16.46
C PHE A 476 -2.19 -25.50 -17.08
N ASP A 477 -1.12 -25.61 -16.28
CA ASP A 477 0.16 -26.15 -16.77
C ASP A 477 0.03 -27.67 -16.99
N ASP A 478 -0.11 -28.09 -18.24
CA ASP A 478 -0.30 -29.49 -18.62
C ASP A 478 0.99 -30.33 -18.58
N THR A 479 2.13 -29.73 -18.20
CA THR A 479 3.37 -30.47 -17.89
C THR A 479 3.36 -31.07 -16.48
N MET A 480 2.40 -30.69 -15.64
CA MET A 480 2.21 -31.26 -14.30
C MET A 480 1.55 -32.64 -14.41
N ILE A 481 2.24 -33.64 -13.87
CA ILE A 481 1.82 -35.06 -13.88
C ILE A 481 1.69 -35.53 -12.43
N GLY A 482 0.62 -36.26 -12.12
CA GLY A 482 0.31 -36.67 -10.76
C GLY A 482 -0.67 -35.74 -10.07
N TYR A 483 -0.84 -35.94 -8.77
CA TYR A 483 -1.79 -35.20 -7.96
C TYR A 483 -1.21 -33.88 -7.43
N GLY A 484 -1.97 -32.79 -7.60
CA GLY A 484 -1.84 -31.56 -6.83
C GLY A 484 -0.97 -30.45 -7.43
N GLY A 485 -1.28 -29.23 -7.02
CA GLY A 485 -0.52 -28.01 -7.28
C GLY A 485 -0.89 -27.26 -8.57
N GLU A 486 -1.58 -27.90 -9.52
CA GLU A 486 -1.91 -27.27 -10.80
C GLU A 486 -2.85 -26.07 -10.68
N ASP A 487 -3.70 -26.09 -9.65
CA ASP A 487 -4.63 -25.01 -9.31
C ASP A 487 -3.93 -23.85 -8.60
N TRP A 488 -2.97 -24.13 -7.72
CA TRP A 488 -2.11 -23.11 -7.11
C TRP A 488 -1.24 -22.39 -8.14
N GLU A 489 -0.66 -23.14 -9.08
CA GLU A 489 0.15 -22.59 -10.16
C GLU A 489 -0.70 -21.75 -11.12
N LEU A 490 -1.90 -22.22 -11.48
CA LEU A 490 -2.87 -21.43 -12.24
C LEU A 490 -3.26 -20.16 -11.47
N GLY A 491 -3.58 -20.27 -10.18
CA GLY A 491 -3.89 -19.16 -9.29
C GLY A 491 -2.78 -18.12 -9.29
N TRP A 492 -1.51 -18.55 -9.21
CA TRP A 492 -0.35 -17.66 -9.28
C TRP A 492 -0.31 -16.85 -10.59
N ARG A 493 -0.51 -17.51 -11.73
CA ARG A 493 -0.55 -16.82 -13.03
C ARG A 493 -1.76 -15.90 -13.17
N LEU A 494 -2.93 -16.30 -12.67
CA LEU A 494 -4.15 -15.49 -12.66
C LEU A 494 -3.96 -14.21 -11.81
N TRP A 495 -3.36 -14.34 -10.62
CA TRP A 495 -3.03 -13.19 -9.78
C TRP A 495 -2.13 -12.20 -10.52
N ASN A 496 -1.06 -12.70 -11.14
CA ASN A 496 -0.14 -11.86 -11.90
C ASN A 496 -0.77 -11.22 -13.15
N ALA A 497 -1.82 -11.84 -13.72
CA ALA A 497 -2.60 -11.30 -14.83
C ALA A 497 -3.65 -10.25 -14.42
N GLY A 498 -3.78 -9.94 -13.12
CA GLY A 498 -4.72 -8.95 -12.61
C GLY A 498 -6.12 -9.49 -12.30
N ALA A 499 -6.24 -10.80 -12.04
CA ALA A 499 -7.49 -11.40 -11.61
C ALA A 499 -8.02 -10.80 -10.30
N ILE A 500 -9.35 -10.80 -10.14
CA ILE A 500 -10.04 -10.49 -8.90
C ILE A 500 -10.42 -11.81 -8.26
N PHE A 501 -9.85 -12.12 -7.11
CA PHE A 501 -10.15 -13.32 -6.35
C PHE A 501 -11.32 -13.08 -5.41
N VAL A 502 -12.26 -14.03 -5.42
CA VAL A 502 -13.49 -13.99 -4.63
C VAL A 502 -13.79 -15.39 -4.12
N HIS A 503 -14.12 -15.51 -2.84
CA HIS A 503 -14.83 -16.67 -2.33
C HIS A 503 -16.33 -16.35 -2.35
N GLU A 504 -17.15 -17.26 -2.86
CA GLU A 504 -18.61 -17.13 -2.91
C GLU A 504 -19.26 -18.15 -1.96
N PRO A 505 -19.62 -17.76 -0.73
CA PRO A 505 -20.16 -18.67 0.27
C PRO A 505 -21.49 -19.32 -0.13
N GLU A 506 -22.27 -18.70 -1.02
CA GLU A 506 -23.52 -19.29 -1.51
C GLU A 506 -23.29 -20.38 -2.57
N ALA A 507 -22.11 -20.41 -3.20
CA ALA A 507 -21.71 -21.43 -4.15
C ALA A 507 -21.19 -22.68 -3.43
N VAL A 508 -22.11 -23.49 -2.91
CA VAL A 508 -21.76 -24.69 -2.12
C VAL A 508 -21.69 -25.95 -3.00
N ALA A 509 -20.63 -26.75 -2.85
CA ALA A 509 -20.51 -28.08 -3.44
C ALA A 509 -20.05 -29.13 -2.42
N ASP A 510 -20.59 -30.35 -2.53
CA ASP A 510 -20.26 -31.50 -1.69
C ASP A 510 -19.26 -32.42 -2.40
N HIS A 511 -18.07 -32.58 -1.81
CA HIS A 511 -17.02 -33.48 -2.27
C HIS A 511 -17.25 -34.88 -1.68
N LEU A 512 -17.48 -35.88 -2.54
CA LEU A 512 -17.90 -37.22 -2.14
C LEU A 512 -16.75 -38.10 -1.63
N GLU A 513 -15.52 -37.89 -2.11
CA GLU A 513 -14.36 -38.66 -1.65
C GLU A 513 -13.69 -38.06 -0.40
N PRO A 514 -12.95 -38.88 0.38
CA PRO A 514 -12.10 -38.36 1.43
C PRO A 514 -11.01 -37.41 0.89
N GLU A 515 -10.60 -36.41 1.68
CA GLU A 515 -9.41 -35.60 1.35
C GLU A 515 -8.22 -36.51 1.03
N TRP A 516 -7.31 -36.02 0.18
CA TRP A 516 -6.08 -36.74 -0.12
C TRP A 516 -5.31 -37.16 1.15
N SER A 517 -5.31 -36.33 2.20
CA SER A 517 -4.70 -36.63 3.51
C SER A 517 -5.28 -37.89 4.16
N GLN A 518 -6.55 -38.21 3.87
CA GLN A 518 -7.35 -39.29 4.41
C GLN A 518 -7.36 -40.55 3.54
N ARG A 519 -6.78 -40.52 2.32
CA ARG A 519 -6.71 -41.67 1.40
C ARG A 519 -5.81 -42.79 1.95
N GLU A 520 -6.04 -44.03 1.51
CA GLU A 520 -5.23 -45.19 1.92
C GLU A 520 -3.81 -45.11 1.35
N GLY A 521 -2.80 -45.41 2.16
CA GLY A 521 -1.38 -45.35 1.80
C GLY A 521 -0.51 -45.25 3.05
N SER A 522 0.77 -45.59 2.95
CA SER A 522 1.70 -45.33 4.05
C SER A 522 1.94 -43.82 4.20
N GLU A 523 2.20 -43.36 5.42
CA GLU A 523 2.55 -41.95 5.67
C GLU A 523 3.80 -41.53 4.88
N ASP A 524 4.73 -42.45 4.63
CA ASP A 524 5.93 -42.21 3.83
C ASP A 524 5.59 -41.98 2.34
N GLU A 525 4.64 -42.74 1.77
CA GLU A 525 4.19 -42.55 0.39
C GLU A 525 3.46 -41.21 0.22
N LYS A 526 2.58 -40.88 1.17
CA LYS A 526 1.89 -39.59 1.21
C LYS A 526 2.89 -38.44 1.27
N LEU A 527 3.84 -38.52 2.21
CA LEU A 527 4.88 -37.51 2.36
C LEU A 527 5.72 -37.37 1.08
N ALA A 528 6.08 -38.48 0.42
CA ALA A 528 6.81 -38.46 -0.82
C ALA A 528 6.05 -37.76 -1.96
N GLU A 529 4.76 -38.03 -2.11
CA GLU A 529 3.90 -37.38 -3.12
C GLU A 529 3.76 -35.87 -2.87
N LYS A 530 3.51 -35.46 -1.61
CA LYS A 530 3.45 -34.03 -1.24
C LYS A 530 4.77 -33.29 -1.41
N ASN A 531 5.89 -33.97 -1.16
CA ASN A 531 7.21 -33.40 -1.43
C ASN A 531 7.44 -33.22 -2.93
N ALA A 532 6.99 -34.18 -3.77
CA ALA A 532 7.10 -34.07 -5.22
C ALA A 532 6.28 -32.89 -5.77
N GLU A 533 5.04 -32.72 -5.31
CA GLU A 533 4.19 -31.55 -5.60
C GLU A 533 4.90 -30.24 -5.22
N THR A 534 5.40 -30.16 -3.98
CA THR A 534 6.09 -28.96 -3.47
C THR A 534 7.33 -28.62 -4.31
N ILE A 535 8.12 -29.62 -4.70
CA ILE A 535 9.30 -29.43 -5.57
C ILE A 535 8.87 -28.96 -6.97
N ALA A 536 7.80 -29.52 -7.53
CA ALA A 536 7.28 -29.12 -8.83
C ALA A 536 6.82 -27.65 -8.81
N LEU A 537 6.13 -27.23 -7.75
CA LEU A 537 5.66 -25.85 -7.57
C LEU A 537 6.80 -24.85 -7.40
N ALA A 538 7.87 -25.20 -6.68
CA ALA A 538 9.01 -24.31 -6.48
C ALA A 538 9.64 -23.82 -7.81
N SER A 539 9.61 -24.67 -8.83
CA SER A 539 10.11 -24.30 -10.18
C SER A 539 9.18 -23.38 -10.97
N ARG A 540 7.88 -23.33 -10.63
CA ARG A 540 6.83 -22.65 -11.41
C ARG A 540 6.32 -21.37 -10.76
N ILE A 541 6.18 -21.38 -9.43
CA ILE A 541 5.75 -20.22 -8.65
C ILE A 541 7.00 -19.50 -8.15
N THR A 542 7.21 -18.26 -8.63
CA THR A 542 8.39 -17.48 -8.28
C THR A 542 8.31 -16.83 -6.90
N HIS A 543 7.15 -16.86 -6.26
CA HIS A 543 6.95 -16.30 -4.92
C HIS A 543 7.85 -16.99 -3.87
N PRO A 544 8.47 -16.23 -2.92
CA PRO A 544 9.33 -16.80 -1.88
C PRO A 544 8.67 -17.89 -1.03
N MET A 545 7.35 -17.84 -0.82
CA MET A 545 6.64 -18.88 -0.05
C MET A 545 6.66 -20.26 -0.72
N ALA A 546 6.85 -20.33 -2.05
CA ALA A 546 6.93 -21.59 -2.78
C ALA A 546 8.37 -22.07 -2.94
N ARG A 547 9.37 -21.31 -2.50
CA ARG A 547 10.79 -21.54 -2.81
C ARG A 547 11.67 -21.61 -1.56
N PRO A 548 12.57 -22.61 -1.45
CA PRO A 548 13.61 -22.59 -0.42
C PRO A 548 14.63 -21.47 -0.66
N ALA A 549 15.16 -20.91 0.43
CA ALA A 549 16.29 -19.99 0.36
C ALA A 549 17.57 -20.69 -0.11
N GLY A 550 18.43 -19.98 -0.85
CA GLY A 550 19.75 -20.44 -1.26
C GLY A 550 19.79 -21.36 -2.50
N VAL A 551 18.65 -21.65 -3.12
CA VAL A 551 18.56 -22.40 -4.38
C VAL A 551 18.43 -21.42 -5.54
N VAL A 552 19.18 -21.66 -6.63
CA VAL A 552 19.06 -20.90 -7.87
C VAL A 552 18.11 -21.62 -8.81
N PHE A 553 17.04 -20.94 -9.20
CA PHE A 553 16.04 -21.43 -10.15
C PHE A 553 16.35 -20.98 -11.58
N ASP A 554 15.75 -21.60 -12.59
CA ASP A 554 15.93 -21.18 -14.00
C ASP A 554 15.20 -19.86 -14.31
N GLN A 555 14.13 -19.57 -13.57
CA GLN A 555 13.36 -18.33 -13.66
C GLN A 555 13.37 -17.62 -12.30
N GLN A 556 13.96 -16.42 -12.26
CA GLN A 556 13.97 -15.55 -11.08
C GLN A 556 12.65 -14.78 -10.94
N ASP A 557 12.26 -14.48 -9.71
CA ASP A 557 11.15 -13.59 -9.40
C ASP A 557 11.45 -12.13 -9.78
N ILE A 558 12.69 -11.69 -9.52
CA ILE A 558 13.10 -10.29 -9.65
C ILE A 558 14.13 -10.16 -10.78
N ILE A 559 13.91 -9.23 -11.70
CA ILE A 559 14.94 -8.76 -12.63
C ILE A 559 15.37 -7.35 -12.28
N VAL A 560 16.68 -7.15 -12.15
CA VAL A 560 17.29 -5.87 -11.83
C VAL A 560 18.11 -5.43 -13.03
N HIS A 561 17.76 -4.29 -13.60
CA HIS A 561 18.57 -3.64 -14.62
C HIS A 561 19.55 -2.68 -13.95
N LEU A 562 20.85 -3.01 -14.07
CA LEU A 562 21.95 -2.19 -13.58
C LEU A 562 22.47 -1.28 -14.69
N PRO A 563 22.85 -0.02 -14.38
CA PRO A 563 23.38 0.91 -15.36
C PRO A 563 24.78 0.48 -15.85
N PRO A 564 25.27 1.05 -16.97
CA PRO A 564 26.65 0.87 -17.40
C PRO A 564 27.67 1.22 -16.29
N ASP A 565 28.87 0.65 -16.38
CA ASP A 565 29.97 0.90 -15.45
C ASP A 565 29.66 0.55 -13.98
N THR A 566 28.65 -0.31 -13.74
CA THR A 566 28.34 -0.82 -12.40
C THR A 566 29.52 -1.63 -11.84
N PRO A 567 30.06 -1.30 -10.66
CA PRO A 567 31.17 -2.03 -10.05
C PRO A 567 30.82 -3.49 -9.76
N GLU A 568 31.80 -4.40 -9.92
CA GLU A 568 31.63 -5.83 -9.64
C GLU A 568 31.05 -6.13 -8.24
N PRO A 569 31.45 -5.44 -7.14
CA PRO A 569 30.85 -5.67 -5.83
C PRO A 569 29.34 -5.41 -5.77
N VAL A 570 28.84 -4.44 -6.54
CA VAL A 570 27.39 -4.13 -6.62
C VAL A 570 26.65 -5.25 -7.34
N VAL A 571 27.20 -5.75 -8.46
CA VAL A 571 26.63 -6.91 -9.18
C VAL A 571 26.56 -8.13 -8.26
N THR A 572 27.65 -8.43 -7.54
CA THR A 572 27.68 -9.55 -6.57
C THR A 572 26.70 -9.35 -5.42
N ALA A 573 26.56 -8.13 -4.89
CA ALA A 573 25.59 -7.86 -3.83
C ALA A 573 24.16 -8.17 -4.27
N TRP A 574 23.76 -7.75 -5.47
CA TRP A 574 22.44 -8.06 -6.02
C TRP A 574 22.22 -9.56 -6.26
N LEU A 575 23.23 -10.26 -6.79
CA LEU A 575 23.16 -11.72 -6.96
C LEU A 575 23.06 -12.47 -5.62
N ASN A 576 23.50 -11.86 -4.51
CA ASN A 576 23.39 -12.41 -3.16
C ASN A 576 22.10 -11.98 -2.44
N ALA A 577 21.37 -10.98 -2.95
CA ALA A 577 20.22 -10.39 -2.28
C ALA A 577 18.94 -11.25 -2.38
N GLY A 578 18.95 -12.31 -3.18
CA GLY A 578 17.83 -13.24 -3.29
C GLY A 578 17.66 -13.79 -4.70
N ASP A 579 16.41 -14.03 -5.08
CA ASP A 579 16.02 -14.59 -6.38
C ASP A 579 16.04 -13.51 -7.48
N VAL A 580 17.25 -13.05 -7.80
CA VAL A 580 17.54 -11.89 -8.65
C VAL A 580 18.24 -12.31 -9.94
N HIS A 581 17.72 -11.82 -11.06
CA HIS A 581 18.35 -11.85 -12.37
C HIS A 581 18.91 -10.47 -12.69
N ILE A 582 20.17 -10.38 -13.07
CA ILE A 582 20.81 -9.13 -13.47
C ILE A 582 20.72 -8.97 -14.98
N SER A 583 20.15 -7.84 -15.41
CA SER A 583 20.17 -7.38 -16.79
C SER A 583 20.99 -6.11 -16.95
N GLY A 584 21.61 -5.94 -18.12
CA GLY A 584 22.47 -4.79 -18.43
C GLY A 584 23.95 -5.16 -18.58
N PRO A 585 24.82 -4.16 -18.84
CA PRO A 585 26.24 -4.40 -19.06
C PRO A 585 26.93 -4.85 -17.77
N THR A 586 27.47 -6.07 -17.76
CA THR A 586 28.33 -6.58 -16.68
C THR A 586 29.72 -6.94 -17.21
N SER A 587 30.72 -6.97 -16.32
CA SER A 587 32.06 -7.37 -16.71
C SER A 587 32.12 -8.86 -17.08
N ARG A 588 33.16 -9.26 -17.82
CA ARG A 588 33.31 -10.64 -18.29
C ARG A 588 33.34 -11.69 -17.17
N LEU A 589 33.55 -11.27 -15.92
CA LEU A 589 33.59 -12.12 -14.74
C LEU A 589 32.27 -12.88 -14.54
N PHE A 590 31.14 -12.25 -14.84
CA PHE A 590 29.81 -12.80 -14.56
C PHE A 590 29.18 -13.57 -15.73
N ARG A 591 29.87 -13.70 -16.87
CA ARG A 591 29.32 -14.31 -18.08
C ARG A 591 28.88 -15.78 -17.93
N ALA A 592 29.42 -16.47 -16.92
CA ALA A 592 29.09 -17.86 -16.63
C ALA A 592 27.97 -18.01 -15.58
N ASP A 593 27.55 -16.93 -14.91
CA ASP A 593 26.44 -16.99 -13.97
C ASP A 593 25.12 -16.98 -14.78
N PRO A 594 24.26 -18.01 -14.64
CA PRO A 594 23.02 -18.11 -15.43
C PRO A 594 22.01 -17.01 -15.09
N ARG A 595 22.18 -16.31 -13.97
CA ARG A 595 21.34 -15.19 -13.54
C ARG A 595 21.75 -13.86 -14.17
N VAL A 596 22.71 -13.85 -15.09
CA VAL A 596 23.23 -12.63 -15.70
C VAL A 596 23.03 -12.65 -17.22
N GLY A 597 22.20 -11.76 -17.73
CA GLY A 597 21.92 -11.65 -19.15
C GLY A 597 20.52 -11.12 -19.46
N PRO A 598 19.99 -11.45 -20.66
CA PRO A 598 18.58 -11.27 -20.96
C PRO A 598 17.74 -12.25 -20.12
N GLY A 599 16.68 -11.74 -19.50
CA GLY A 599 15.76 -12.54 -18.70
C GLY A 599 14.42 -11.82 -18.51
N THR A 600 13.52 -12.51 -17.82
CA THR A 600 12.20 -11.98 -17.42
C THR A 600 11.95 -12.32 -15.96
N GLY A 601 11.21 -11.48 -15.26
CA GLY A 601 10.79 -11.71 -13.88
C GLY A 601 9.44 -11.04 -13.63
N ARG A 602 8.76 -11.45 -12.56
CA ARG A 602 7.52 -10.84 -12.10
C ARG A 602 7.77 -9.39 -11.67
N ILE A 603 8.85 -9.16 -10.93
CA ILE A 603 9.25 -7.82 -10.51
C ILE A 603 10.40 -7.36 -11.36
N ARG A 604 10.33 -6.14 -11.85
CA ARG A 604 11.41 -5.48 -12.57
C ARG A 604 11.81 -4.19 -11.89
N ILE A 605 13.07 -4.09 -11.55
CA ILE A 605 13.71 -2.91 -10.97
C ILE A 605 14.68 -2.35 -12.02
N ASP A 606 14.49 -1.12 -12.46
CA ASP A 606 15.40 -0.42 -13.36
C ASP A 606 16.09 0.70 -12.56
N LEU A 607 17.41 0.58 -12.33
CA LEU A 607 18.18 1.54 -11.51
C LEU A 607 18.92 2.55 -12.38
N ASP A 608 18.89 3.81 -11.97
CA ASP A 608 19.57 4.91 -12.65
C ASP A 608 21.03 5.07 -12.19
N ALA A 609 21.41 4.43 -11.08
CA ALA A 609 22.75 4.44 -10.52
C ALA A 609 23.16 3.05 -9.98
N ALA A 610 24.47 2.83 -9.85
CA ALA A 610 25.04 1.62 -9.26
C ALA A 610 24.83 1.60 -7.74
N LEU A 611 23.64 1.17 -7.32
CA LEU A 611 23.23 1.11 -5.92
C LEU A 611 23.25 -0.31 -5.38
N LEU A 612 23.60 -0.45 -4.11
CA LEU A 612 23.49 -1.72 -3.39
C LEU A 612 22.02 -2.08 -3.13
N PRO A 613 21.67 -3.38 -3.11
CA PRO A 613 20.32 -3.83 -2.79
C PRO A 613 19.92 -3.42 -1.36
N PRO A 614 18.60 -3.29 -1.09
CA PRO A 614 18.10 -3.10 0.26
C PRO A 614 18.30 -4.39 1.07
N GLU A 615 18.41 -4.28 2.40
CA GLU A 615 18.59 -5.44 3.27
C GLU A 615 17.40 -6.41 3.22
N ASP A 616 16.16 -5.88 3.21
CA ASP A 616 14.92 -6.65 3.09
C ASP A 616 14.33 -6.55 1.68
N LEU A 617 14.98 -7.17 0.69
CA LEU A 617 14.47 -7.16 -0.68
C LEU A 617 13.06 -7.79 -0.81
N PRO A 618 12.75 -8.94 -0.19
CA PRO A 618 11.40 -9.53 -0.27
C PRO A 618 10.29 -8.62 0.26
N GLY A 619 10.47 -7.99 1.42
CA GLY A 619 9.47 -7.05 1.95
C GLY A 619 9.31 -5.80 1.08
N ARG A 620 10.39 -5.31 0.45
CA ARG A 620 10.30 -4.20 -0.51
C ARG A 620 9.55 -4.59 -1.78
N VAL A 621 9.67 -5.83 -2.22
CA VAL A 621 8.90 -6.37 -3.35
C VAL A 621 7.41 -6.46 -3.03
N ALA A 622 7.06 -7.05 -1.88
CA ALA A 622 5.67 -7.15 -1.44
C ALA A 622 5.01 -5.76 -1.37
N ARG A 623 5.73 -4.78 -0.79
CA ARG A 623 5.27 -3.38 -0.72
C ARG A 623 4.95 -2.77 -2.08
N VAL A 624 5.69 -3.11 -3.14
CA VAL A 624 5.41 -2.59 -4.49
C VAL A 624 4.05 -3.06 -4.97
N GLU A 625 3.71 -4.32 -4.73
CA GLU A 625 2.41 -4.88 -5.11
C GLU A 625 1.27 -4.33 -4.26
N GLU A 626 1.49 -4.16 -2.95
CA GLU A 626 0.54 -3.49 -2.04
C GLU A 626 0.20 -2.06 -2.50
N LEU A 627 1.18 -1.35 -3.08
CA LEU A 627 1.02 0.01 -3.60
C LEU A 627 0.55 0.07 -5.08
N GLY A 628 0.13 -1.06 -5.63
CA GLY A 628 -0.49 -1.17 -6.94
C GLY A 628 0.45 -1.48 -8.11
N GLY A 629 1.65 -1.99 -7.80
CA GLY A 629 2.54 -2.64 -8.76
C GLY A 629 3.42 -1.71 -9.59
N LEU A 630 3.37 -0.39 -9.37
CA LEU A 630 4.19 0.58 -10.09
C LEU A 630 4.78 1.61 -9.12
N GLY A 631 6.10 1.76 -9.12
CA GLY A 631 6.79 2.65 -8.19
C GLY A 631 7.99 3.39 -8.79
N ILE A 632 8.29 4.55 -8.21
CA ILE A 632 9.55 5.28 -8.37
C ILE A 632 10.34 5.10 -7.06
N LEU A 633 11.58 4.65 -7.19
CA LEU A 633 12.49 4.52 -6.06
C LEU A 633 13.14 5.88 -5.79
N ARG A 634 13.02 6.39 -4.57
CA ARG A 634 13.52 7.72 -4.19
C ARG A 634 14.47 7.62 -3.00
N HIS A 635 15.66 8.19 -3.13
CA HIS A 635 16.66 8.30 -2.08
C HIS A 635 17.11 9.75 -1.93
N ASN A 636 17.10 10.30 -0.71
CA ASN A 636 17.47 11.70 -0.44
C ASN A 636 16.79 12.71 -1.39
N ASN A 637 15.47 12.57 -1.58
CA ASN A 637 14.64 13.40 -2.46
C ASN A 637 15.08 13.40 -3.94
N ARG A 638 15.81 12.37 -4.38
CA ARG A 638 16.15 12.14 -5.78
C ARG A 638 15.61 10.79 -6.23
N ASP A 639 14.99 10.78 -7.39
CA ASP A 639 14.60 9.54 -8.03
C ASP A 639 15.88 8.81 -8.48
N VAL A 640 15.98 7.53 -8.12
CA VAL A 640 17.16 6.68 -8.36
C VAL A 640 16.84 5.43 -9.16
N GLY A 641 15.58 5.25 -9.53
CA GLY A 641 15.14 4.14 -10.36
C GLY A 641 13.63 3.98 -10.34
N ARG A 642 13.18 2.92 -10.99
CA ARG A 642 11.76 2.54 -11.09
C ARG A 642 11.60 1.07 -10.77
N VAL A 643 10.44 0.71 -10.28
CA VAL A 643 10.05 -0.67 -10.03
C VAL A 643 8.65 -0.94 -10.57
N ARG A 644 8.46 -2.11 -11.17
CA ARG A 644 7.17 -2.57 -11.66
C ARG A 644 6.98 -4.05 -11.37
N ALA A 645 5.79 -4.42 -10.92
CA ALA A 645 5.35 -5.81 -10.84
C ALA A 645 4.64 -6.23 -12.13
N ALA A 646 4.42 -7.54 -12.30
CA ALA A 646 3.61 -8.07 -13.39
C ALA A 646 2.13 -7.66 -13.21
N ARG A 647 1.65 -7.76 -11.97
CA ARG A 647 0.34 -7.23 -11.57
C ARG A 647 0.44 -5.72 -11.37
N ILE A 648 -0.17 -4.95 -12.27
CA ILE A 648 -0.27 -3.49 -12.19
C ILE A 648 -1.74 -3.10 -12.13
N SER A 649 -2.14 -2.49 -11.02
CA SER A 649 -3.49 -1.95 -10.81
C SER A 649 -3.55 -0.43 -10.94
N SER A 650 -2.41 0.25 -10.77
CA SER A 650 -2.31 1.72 -10.81
C SER A 650 -1.60 2.21 -12.06
N ARG A 651 -2.12 3.28 -12.68
CA ARG A 651 -1.45 4.00 -13.77
C ARG A 651 -0.45 5.04 -13.27
N THR A 652 -0.59 5.49 -12.03
CA THR A 652 0.31 6.46 -11.40
C THR A 652 1.32 5.71 -10.54
N PRO A 653 2.62 5.98 -10.65
CA PRO A 653 3.61 5.35 -9.77
C PRO A 653 3.43 5.81 -8.32
N ALA A 654 3.60 4.91 -7.35
CA ALA A 654 3.84 5.29 -5.96
C ALA A 654 5.28 5.78 -5.81
N ILE A 655 5.55 6.68 -4.87
CA ILE A 655 6.92 7.01 -4.49
C ILE A 655 7.32 6.09 -3.34
N ILE A 656 8.41 5.35 -3.53
CA ILE A 656 8.93 4.39 -2.56
C ILE A 656 10.28 4.90 -2.09
N HIS A 657 10.30 5.40 -0.86
CA HIS A 657 11.52 5.85 -0.22
C HIS A 657 12.43 4.65 0.09
N THR A 658 13.68 4.71 -0.35
CA THR A 658 14.65 3.62 -0.24
C THR A 658 15.93 4.06 0.49
N GLN A 659 16.55 3.11 1.18
CA GLN A 659 17.86 3.26 1.85
C GLN A 659 19.02 2.72 0.99
N MET A 660 18.74 2.35 -0.27
CA MET A 660 19.77 1.98 -1.24
C MET A 660 20.80 3.11 -1.36
N HIS A 661 22.07 2.76 -1.27
CA HIS A 661 23.18 3.71 -1.29
C HIS A 661 24.19 3.32 -2.37
N SER A 662 24.95 4.30 -2.84
CA SER A 662 26.02 4.08 -3.80
C SER A 662 27.18 3.33 -3.17
N TRP A 663 27.92 2.58 -3.99
CA TRP A 663 29.22 2.04 -3.59
C TRP A 663 30.26 3.16 -3.54
N GLU A 664 30.57 3.68 -2.35
CA GLU A 664 31.41 4.88 -2.18
C GLU A 664 32.92 4.64 -2.09
N ARG A 665 33.40 3.40 -2.20
CA ARG A 665 34.81 3.09 -2.00
C ARG A 665 35.56 2.85 -3.30
N PRO A 666 36.63 3.62 -3.62
CA PRO A 666 37.61 3.18 -4.61
C PRO A 666 38.45 2.05 -3.99
N GLU A 667 37.90 0.84 -3.95
CA GLU A 667 38.67 -0.34 -3.57
C GLU A 667 39.43 -0.86 -4.79
N ARG A 668 40.70 -1.19 -4.61
CA ARG A 668 41.40 -2.03 -5.59
C ARG A 668 40.63 -3.35 -5.62
N LEU A 669 40.17 -3.78 -6.80
CA LEU A 669 39.47 -5.06 -6.97
C LEU A 669 40.23 -6.24 -6.36
N GLU A 670 41.57 -6.18 -6.32
CA GLU A 670 42.43 -7.15 -5.63
C GLU A 670 42.10 -7.32 -4.14
N ARG A 671 41.83 -6.23 -3.41
CA ARG A 671 41.48 -6.28 -1.99
C ARG A 671 40.13 -6.96 -1.76
N TRP A 672 39.18 -6.69 -2.65
CA TRP A 672 37.86 -7.29 -2.60
C TRP A 672 37.87 -8.78 -3.03
N LEU A 673 38.54 -9.11 -4.15
CA LEU A 673 38.57 -10.48 -4.70
C LEU A 673 39.44 -11.46 -3.92
N ALA A 674 40.56 -11.00 -3.37
CA ALA A 674 41.54 -11.88 -2.75
C ALA A 674 41.59 -11.76 -1.21
N GLY A 675 40.64 -11.04 -0.61
CA GLY A 675 40.44 -10.97 0.85
C GLY A 675 41.61 -10.35 1.63
N TRP A 676 42.27 -9.34 1.06
CA TRP A 676 43.47 -8.68 1.63
C TRP A 676 43.15 -7.60 2.64
#